data_AF-A0A933RND8-F1
#
_entry.id   AF-A0A933RND8-F1
#
_cell.length_a   1.000
_cell.length_b   1.000
_cell.length_c   1.000
_cell.angle_alpha   90.00
_cell.angle_beta   90.00
_cell.angle_gamma   90.00
#
_symmetry.space_group_name_H-M   'P 1'
#
loop_
_entity.id
_entity.type
_entity.pdbx_description
1 polymer ?
#
loop_
_entity_poly.entity_id
_entity_poly.type
_entity_poly.pdbx_seq_one_letter_code
_entity_poly.pdbx_strand_id
1 'polypeptide(L)'
;MRIPKHLTKRLKNCFFLYILTSLLWFVFRTGTKPSRIAYPCQRAALSQSLVLFAVFPFSFRCIIHFLKYRLNWNAISGLAIALALISAITFSSSVAYDKMLSIRNRIQLKKISAELAGVSVGGMALSSPAQAAVPSPHRVVMVHNSNAASWHNQSIDYWNMISQTAVDDMVYRGLKELTGTSSVSAAWRVLIPNYQPHQKIAIKVNNNNVGFWGDWPTDRDDDIDAIIEPVNAIVKSLQEAFGSDISGADIWVYESYKTFFGASFMDKAIGGIQFYSAQSGGPANTHLTAFSGTAPDSVITFRYNPALSLALNDVVANANYLINIPIVKKHGDGSATLGFKNHYGSIETDYYTSFSTAFHAARFPRTNNDLVDINNNTHIKDKTVLILGDAIIGGRDMNYTPPSLWSTRFASEGTPEMLFFAVDPVAADSVMADLLLWERGSENTANTRNYMLEAMDLGLGVAEVGTWSGASYPNVSATYNNIDFVHVNMDVAGTLSISVTPDAWSMGEVAPGGVRSSAPAEAFTVSNDGTLTGTLSMQITNPGTGWTPGASQGVETYVLRGLFCGDADDPRAYFVSDDVLSATATLSTPSVFGNAALTEDGVSVPPGENVKLWFQFGAPTRTSRATPQNMGVTVAIQPD
;
A
#
# COMPACT_ATOMS: atom_id res chain seq x y z
N MET A 1 -31.38 1.36 63.18
CA MET A 1 -29.96 1.01 63.40
C MET A 1 -29.17 1.50 62.19
N ARG A 2 -28.46 2.63 62.30
CA ARG A 2 -27.71 3.24 61.18
C ARG A 2 -26.27 2.72 61.19
N ILE A 3 -25.85 2.06 60.12
CA ILE A 3 -24.45 1.66 59.91
C ILE A 3 -23.61 2.94 59.73
N PRO A 4 -22.45 3.09 60.40
CA PRO A 4 -21.65 4.30 60.29
C PRO A 4 -21.09 4.50 58.87
N LYS A 5 -21.25 5.70 58.32
CA LYS A 5 -20.80 6.10 56.96
C LYS A 5 -19.28 5.95 56.72
N HIS A 6 -18.48 5.67 57.74
CA HIS A 6 -17.04 5.46 57.62
C HIS A 6 -16.65 4.03 57.21
N LEU A 7 -17.53 3.04 57.41
CA LEU A 7 -17.23 1.64 57.08
C LEU A 7 -17.47 1.33 55.58
N THR A 8 -18.48 1.94 54.96
CA THR A 8 -18.77 1.84 53.52
C THR A 8 -17.77 2.59 52.63
N LYS A 9 -17.05 3.58 53.18
CA LYS A 9 -15.99 4.30 52.45
C LYS A 9 -14.64 3.56 52.46
N ARG A 10 -14.40 2.67 53.43
CA ARG A 10 -13.19 1.82 53.49
C ARG A 10 -13.28 0.57 52.60
N LEU A 11 -14.48 0.00 52.43
CA LEU A 11 -14.70 -1.14 51.52
C LEU A 11 -14.55 -0.79 50.03
N LYS A 12 -14.74 0.47 49.66
CA LYS A 12 -14.57 0.95 48.27
C LYS A 12 -13.11 1.14 47.82
N ASN A 13 -12.13 1.07 48.74
CA ASN A 13 -10.71 1.26 48.42
C ASN A 13 -9.84 0.00 48.62
N CYS A 14 -10.44 -1.17 48.84
CA CYS A 14 -9.67 -2.40 49.01
C CYS A 14 -9.41 -3.06 47.65
N PHE A 15 -8.38 -2.58 46.94
CA PHE A 15 -7.78 -3.23 45.76
C PHE A 15 -7.59 -4.75 45.97
N PHE A 16 -7.27 -5.14 47.20
CA PHE A 16 -7.16 -6.53 47.64
C PHE A 16 -8.45 -7.35 47.49
N LEU A 17 -9.62 -6.80 47.87
CA LEU A 17 -10.91 -7.49 47.74
C LEU A 17 -11.32 -7.63 46.28
N TYR A 18 -11.00 -6.64 45.44
CA TYR A 18 -11.25 -6.70 44.00
C TYR A 18 -10.43 -7.79 43.30
N ILE A 19 -9.15 -7.92 43.67
CA ILE A 19 -8.30 -8.96 43.09
C ILE A 19 -8.65 -10.35 43.66
N LEU A 20 -8.95 -10.46 44.96
CA LEU A 20 -9.37 -11.73 45.56
C LEU A 20 -10.69 -12.24 44.96
N THR A 21 -11.65 -11.35 44.73
CA THR A 21 -12.91 -11.70 44.07
C THR A 21 -12.70 -12.09 42.60
N SER A 22 -11.75 -11.47 41.90
CA SER A 22 -11.34 -11.87 40.54
C SER A 22 -10.71 -13.27 40.51
N LEU A 23 -9.85 -13.60 41.47
CA LEU A 23 -9.23 -14.93 41.59
C LEU A 23 -10.26 -16.01 41.91
N LEU A 24 -11.13 -15.75 42.90
CA LEU A 24 -12.20 -16.67 43.25
C LEU A 24 -13.16 -16.91 42.08
N TRP A 25 -13.47 -15.87 41.32
CA TRP A 25 -14.30 -15.98 40.13
C TRP A 25 -13.63 -16.78 39.01
N PHE A 26 -12.32 -16.58 38.79
CA PHE A 26 -11.54 -17.36 37.82
C PHE A 26 -11.50 -18.85 38.21
N VAL A 27 -11.11 -19.15 39.45
CA VAL A 27 -11.00 -20.53 39.95
C VAL A 27 -12.35 -21.24 39.90
N PHE A 28 -13.43 -20.59 40.33
CA PHE A 28 -14.76 -21.17 40.32
C PHE A 28 -15.26 -21.48 38.89
N ARG A 29 -15.04 -20.56 37.94
CA ARG A 29 -15.57 -20.71 36.56
C ARG A 29 -14.72 -21.59 35.67
N THR A 30 -13.39 -21.50 35.81
CA THR A 30 -12.43 -22.27 35.00
C THR A 30 -12.17 -23.65 35.61
N GLY A 31 -12.11 -23.77 36.94
CA GLY A 31 -11.95 -25.06 37.62
C GLY A 31 -13.12 -26.02 37.39
N THR A 32 -14.33 -25.48 37.17
CA THR A 32 -15.52 -26.30 36.84
C THR A 32 -15.62 -26.66 35.35
N LYS A 33 -14.90 -25.96 34.45
CA LYS A 33 -14.80 -26.29 33.01
C LYS A 33 -13.54 -25.64 32.40
N PRO A 34 -12.43 -26.38 32.21
CA PRO A 34 -11.13 -25.83 31.82
C PRO A 34 -11.13 -25.04 30.51
N SER A 35 -12.00 -25.39 29.55
CA SER A 35 -12.08 -24.69 28.26
C SER A 35 -12.47 -23.22 28.36
N ARG A 36 -13.03 -22.78 29.50
CA ARG A 36 -13.45 -21.38 29.72
C ARG A 36 -12.29 -20.41 29.94
N ILE A 37 -11.07 -20.92 30.09
CA ILE A 37 -9.86 -20.10 30.18
C ILE A 37 -9.64 -19.23 28.93
N ALA A 38 -10.17 -19.65 27.76
CA ALA A 38 -10.09 -18.89 26.53
C ALA A 38 -11.00 -17.64 26.50
N TYR A 39 -11.97 -17.55 27.41
CA TYR A 39 -12.93 -16.44 27.41
C TYR A 39 -12.28 -15.13 27.85
N PRO A 40 -12.57 -13.99 27.18
CA PRO A 40 -11.91 -12.71 27.45
C PRO A 40 -11.97 -12.29 28.92
N CYS A 41 -13.13 -12.50 29.55
CA CYS A 41 -13.35 -12.13 30.94
C CYS A 41 -12.62 -13.03 31.94
N GLN A 42 -12.42 -14.31 31.62
CA GLN A 42 -11.64 -15.24 32.44
C GLN A 42 -10.14 -14.98 32.30
N ARG A 43 -9.67 -14.58 31.10
CA ARG A 43 -8.28 -14.13 30.88
C ARG A 43 -7.98 -12.84 31.63
N ALA A 44 -8.90 -11.89 31.64
CA ALA A 44 -8.79 -10.66 32.44
C ALA A 44 -8.79 -10.96 33.94
N ALA A 45 -9.66 -11.86 34.41
CA ALA A 45 -9.68 -12.26 35.82
C ALA A 45 -8.35 -12.93 36.24
N LEU A 46 -7.78 -13.79 35.39
CA LEU A 46 -6.48 -14.43 35.62
C LEU A 46 -5.34 -13.41 35.65
N SER A 47 -5.27 -12.49 34.69
CA SER A 47 -4.21 -11.48 34.63
C SER A 47 -4.21 -10.58 35.88
N GLN A 48 -5.39 -10.17 36.34
CA GLN A 48 -5.52 -9.38 37.57
C GLN A 48 -5.16 -10.21 38.81
N SER A 49 -5.42 -11.51 38.81
CA SER A 49 -5.14 -12.41 39.95
C SER A 49 -3.65 -12.74 40.11
N LEU A 50 -2.88 -12.78 39.02
CA LEU A 50 -1.43 -12.98 39.05
C LEU A 50 -0.70 -11.84 39.77
N VAL A 51 -1.25 -10.63 39.73
CA VAL A 51 -0.75 -9.48 40.50
C VAL A 51 -0.82 -9.76 42.01
N LEU A 52 -1.79 -10.55 42.48
CA LEU A 52 -1.92 -10.91 43.90
C LEU A 52 -0.72 -11.74 44.36
N PHE A 53 -0.32 -12.77 43.60
CA PHE A 53 0.83 -13.62 43.92
C PHE A 53 2.17 -12.89 43.85
N ALA A 54 2.31 -11.89 42.97
CA ALA A 54 3.50 -11.06 42.89
C ALA A 54 3.63 -10.09 44.09
N VAL A 55 2.53 -9.66 44.68
CA VAL A 55 2.50 -8.60 45.74
C VAL A 55 2.34 -9.18 47.16
N PHE A 56 1.82 -10.41 47.31
CA PHE A 56 1.49 -11.01 48.61
C PHE A 56 2.68 -11.24 49.57
N PRO A 57 3.89 -11.65 49.13
CA PRO A 57 5.02 -11.83 50.04
C PRO A 57 5.52 -10.53 50.69
N PHE A 58 5.19 -9.37 50.11
CA PHE A 58 5.77 -8.08 50.50
C PHE A 58 4.84 -7.21 51.35
N SER A 59 3.51 -7.42 51.26
CA SER A 59 2.53 -6.65 52.03
C SER A 59 2.58 -6.97 53.54
N PHE A 60 2.98 -8.18 53.94
CA PHE A 60 3.19 -8.52 55.36
C PHE A 60 4.44 -7.85 55.95
N ARG A 61 5.48 -7.63 55.15
CA ARG A 61 6.73 -6.99 55.60
C ARG A 61 6.55 -5.47 55.77
N CYS A 62 5.73 -4.84 54.92
CA CYS A 62 5.40 -3.42 55.02
C CYS A 62 4.48 -3.08 56.21
N ILE A 63 3.53 -3.96 56.57
CA ILE A 63 2.60 -3.73 57.69
C ILE A 63 3.31 -3.82 59.05
N ILE A 64 4.24 -4.76 59.21
CA ILE A 64 5.05 -4.88 60.43
C ILE A 64 6.04 -3.69 60.56
N HIS A 65 6.49 -3.11 59.43
CA HIS A 65 7.41 -1.98 59.41
C HIS A 65 6.71 -0.61 59.63
N PHE A 66 5.48 -0.43 59.13
CA PHE A 66 4.70 0.81 59.29
C PHE A 66 4.34 1.11 60.74
N LEU A 67 4.26 0.08 61.60
CA LEU A 67 3.93 0.23 63.02
C LEU A 67 5.13 0.66 63.89
N LYS A 68 6.36 0.81 63.37
CA LYS A 68 7.56 1.01 64.20
C LYS A 68 8.67 1.95 63.66
N TYR A 69 8.30 3.13 63.15
CA TYR A 69 9.18 4.33 62.96
C TYR A 69 10.08 4.45 61.69
N ARG A 70 10.12 5.73 61.21
CA ARG A 70 11.03 6.48 60.30
C ARG A 70 11.32 5.94 58.87
N LEU A 71 11.28 6.87 57.90
CA LEU A 71 11.58 6.65 56.48
C LEU A 71 12.94 5.93 56.31
N ASN A 72 12.86 4.66 55.93
CA ASN A 72 14.03 3.83 55.63
C ASN A 72 14.21 3.81 54.10
N TRP A 73 15.31 4.37 53.61
CA TRP A 73 15.63 4.44 52.18
C TRP A 73 15.60 3.06 51.51
N ASN A 74 15.96 1.98 52.22
CA ASN A 74 15.92 0.62 51.69
C ASN A 74 14.49 0.13 51.36
N ALA A 75 13.46 0.64 52.04
CA ALA A 75 12.06 0.29 51.76
C ALA A 75 11.53 1.05 50.54
N ILE A 76 11.98 2.28 50.32
CA ILE A 76 11.69 3.07 49.11
C ILE A 76 12.41 2.44 47.91
N SER A 77 13.68 2.02 48.07
CA SER A 77 14.43 1.29 47.05
C SER A 77 13.75 -0.03 46.68
N GLY A 78 13.24 -0.79 47.66
CA GLY A 78 12.50 -2.03 47.41
C GLY A 78 11.20 -1.83 46.64
N LEU A 79 10.44 -0.76 46.93
CA LEU A 79 9.23 -0.40 46.19
C LEU A 79 9.54 0.07 44.76
N ALA A 80 10.61 0.87 44.58
CA ALA A 80 11.06 1.32 43.27
C ALA A 80 11.52 0.14 42.38
N ILE A 81 12.26 -0.82 42.96
CA ILE A 81 12.67 -2.05 42.25
C ILE A 81 11.46 -2.90 41.89
N ALA A 82 10.46 -3.03 42.78
CA ALA A 82 9.24 -3.78 42.50
C ALA A 82 8.40 -3.15 41.37
N LEU A 83 8.28 -1.81 41.36
CA LEU A 83 7.62 -1.09 40.27
C LEU A 83 8.40 -1.22 38.95
N ALA A 84 9.74 -1.20 39.01
CA ALA A 84 10.60 -1.42 37.85
C ALA A 84 10.50 -2.85 37.29
N LEU A 85 10.30 -3.86 38.15
CA LEU A 85 10.10 -5.24 37.73
C LEU A 85 8.71 -5.47 37.13
N ILE A 86 7.66 -4.86 37.70
CA ILE A 86 6.31 -4.91 37.13
C ILE A 86 6.29 -4.22 35.78
N SER A 87 6.90 -3.02 35.67
CA SER A 87 7.01 -2.32 34.39
C SER A 87 7.81 -3.11 33.36
N ALA A 88 8.92 -3.75 33.77
CA ALA A 88 9.72 -4.61 32.91
C ALA A 88 8.94 -5.85 32.42
N ILE A 89 8.13 -6.49 33.27
CA ILE A 89 7.30 -7.65 32.88
C ILE A 89 6.17 -7.22 31.94
N THR A 90 5.46 -6.11 32.25
CA THR A 90 4.42 -5.60 31.34
C THR A 90 5.00 -5.19 29.99
N PHE A 91 6.16 -4.54 29.97
CA PHE A 91 6.87 -4.15 28.76
C PHE A 91 7.37 -5.36 27.97
N SER A 92 7.91 -6.39 28.65
CA SER A 92 8.33 -7.63 28.00
C SER A 92 7.14 -8.38 27.39
N SER A 93 5.98 -8.36 28.03
CA SER A 93 4.77 -9.00 27.52
C SER A 93 4.14 -8.27 26.33
N SER A 94 4.20 -6.93 26.27
CA SER A 94 3.75 -6.15 25.10
C SER A 94 4.69 -6.34 23.92
N VAL A 95 6.01 -6.31 24.13
CA VAL A 95 7.01 -6.56 23.08
C VAL A 95 6.88 -7.99 22.53
N ALA A 96 6.66 -8.99 23.40
CA ALA A 96 6.43 -10.37 22.96
C ALA A 96 5.13 -10.51 22.15
N TYR A 97 4.06 -9.80 22.55
CA TYR A 97 2.79 -9.78 21.82
C TYR A 97 2.95 -9.15 20.43
N ASP A 98 3.60 -7.99 20.33
CA ASP A 98 3.84 -7.29 19.06
C ASP A 98 4.70 -8.12 18.12
N LYS A 99 5.74 -8.78 18.65
CA LYS A 99 6.59 -9.69 17.88
C LYS A 99 5.81 -10.91 17.37
N MET A 100 4.94 -11.49 18.20
CA MET A 100 4.09 -12.62 17.81
C MET A 100 3.04 -12.22 16.76
N LEU A 101 2.44 -11.04 16.90
CA LEU A 101 1.50 -10.48 15.92
C LEU A 101 2.20 -10.21 14.59
N SER A 102 3.41 -9.63 14.62
CA SER A 102 4.24 -9.42 13.43
C SER A 102 4.57 -10.72 12.70
N ILE A 103 4.97 -11.78 13.43
CA ILE A 103 5.22 -13.11 12.84
C ILE A 103 3.94 -13.66 12.21
N ARG A 104 2.81 -13.57 12.91
CA ARG A 104 1.51 -14.04 12.39
C ARG A 104 1.14 -13.31 11.11
N ASN A 105 1.26 -11.99 11.08
CA ASN A 105 0.93 -11.17 9.92
C ASN A 105 1.85 -11.47 8.73
N ARG A 106 3.16 -11.69 8.96
CA ARG A 106 4.08 -12.15 7.90
C ARG A 106 3.69 -13.50 7.31
N ILE A 107 3.25 -14.44 8.15
CA ILE A 107 2.76 -15.75 7.68
C ILE A 107 1.49 -15.57 6.85
N GLN A 108 0.55 -14.72 7.28
CA GLN A 108 -0.67 -14.45 6.53
C GLN A 108 -0.37 -13.77 5.19
N LEU A 109 0.54 -12.78 5.16
CA LEU A 109 0.97 -12.16 3.91
C LEU A 109 1.56 -13.15 2.92
N LYS A 110 2.43 -14.05 3.38
CA LYS A 110 2.99 -15.09 2.50
C LYS A 110 1.92 -16.00 1.92
N LYS A 111 0.87 -16.31 2.69
CA LYS A 111 -0.26 -17.10 2.20
C LYS A 111 -1.06 -16.35 1.15
N ILE A 112 -1.44 -15.11 1.46
CA ILE A 112 -2.18 -14.24 0.53
C ILE A 112 -1.39 -14.05 -0.77
N SER A 113 -0.10 -13.71 -0.67
CA SER A 113 0.79 -13.55 -1.83
C SER A 113 0.86 -14.83 -2.67
N ALA A 114 1.01 -16.00 -2.05
CA ALA A 114 1.03 -17.26 -2.77
C ALA A 114 -0.32 -17.62 -3.42
N GLU A 115 -1.44 -17.29 -2.78
CA GLU A 115 -2.79 -17.47 -3.34
C GLU A 115 -2.98 -16.57 -4.57
N LEU A 116 -2.60 -15.30 -4.48
CA LEU A 116 -2.75 -14.31 -5.56
C LEU A 116 -1.80 -14.56 -6.74
N ALA A 117 -0.58 -15.05 -6.51
CA ALA A 117 0.39 -15.32 -7.56
C ALA A 117 -0.10 -16.38 -8.59
N GLY A 118 -1.03 -17.24 -8.19
CA GLY A 118 -1.63 -18.25 -9.09
C GLY A 118 -2.92 -17.81 -9.77
N VAL A 119 -3.44 -16.61 -9.47
CA VAL A 119 -4.70 -16.13 -10.03
C VAL A 119 -4.46 -15.54 -11.40
N SER A 120 -5.14 -16.07 -12.43
CA SER A 120 -5.21 -15.43 -13.73
C SER A 120 -6.26 -14.32 -13.71
N VAL A 121 -5.83 -13.10 -14.02
CA VAL A 121 -6.72 -11.93 -14.16
C VAL A 121 -7.22 -11.74 -15.60
N GLY A 122 -6.80 -12.62 -16.52
CA GLY A 122 -7.22 -12.60 -17.92
C GLY A 122 -8.73 -12.81 -18.05
N GLY A 123 -9.43 -11.81 -18.59
CA GLY A 123 -10.88 -11.85 -18.78
C GLY A 123 -11.72 -11.45 -17.56
N MET A 124 -11.11 -10.92 -16.49
CA MET A 124 -11.87 -10.22 -15.45
C MET A 124 -12.64 -9.04 -16.06
N ALA A 125 -13.87 -8.83 -15.59
CA ALA A 125 -14.65 -7.67 -15.99
C ALA A 125 -13.96 -6.39 -15.50
N LEU A 126 -13.87 -5.40 -16.38
CA LEU A 126 -13.34 -4.09 -16.04
C LEU A 126 -14.42 -3.28 -15.32
N SER A 127 -14.05 -2.62 -14.23
CA SER A 127 -14.99 -1.92 -13.35
C SER A 127 -15.29 -0.49 -13.78
N SER A 128 -14.53 0.08 -14.73
CA SER A 128 -14.80 1.41 -15.28
C SER A 128 -14.40 1.56 -16.75
N PRO A 129 -14.98 2.53 -17.48
CA PRO A 129 -14.55 2.87 -18.83
C PRO A 129 -13.08 3.28 -18.93
N ALA A 130 -12.54 3.92 -17.89
CA ALA A 130 -11.14 4.36 -17.87
C ALA A 130 -10.17 3.18 -17.82
N GLN A 131 -10.50 2.10 -17.10
CA GLN A 131 -9.73 0.85 -17.14
C GLN A 131 -9.68 0.24 -18.53
N ALA A 132 -10.80 0.28 -19.25
CA ALA A 132 -10.86 -0.24 -20.62
C ALA A 132 -10.09 0.62 -21.64
N ALA A 133 -9.78 1.87 -21.31
CA ALA A 133 -9.18 2.82 -22.24
C ALA A 133 -7.65 2.81 -22.24
N VAL A 134 -7.00 2.37 -21.16
CA VAL A 134 -5.54 2.33 -21.04
C VAL A 134 -4.93 1.06 -21.65
N PRO A 135 -3.63 1.05 -22.05
CA PRO A 135 -2.99 -0.12 -22.63
C PRO A 135 -2.98 -1.35 -21.72
N SER A 136 -2.91 -1.12 -20.41
CA SER A 136 -3.00 -2.17 -19.39
C SER A 136 -3.96 -1.70 -18.28
N PRO A 137 -5.11 -2.38 -18.10
CA PRO A 137 -6.17 -1.93 -17.18
C PRO A 137 -5.74 -1.93 -15.71
N HIS A 138 -4.75 -2.75 -15.38
CA HIS A 138 -4.23 -2.93 -14.02
C HIS A 138 -2.84 -2.29 -13.86
N ARG A 139 -2.51 -1.29 -14.69
CA ARG A 139 -1.25 -0.56 -14.61
C ARG A 139 -1.22 0.38 -13.40
N VAL A 140 -0.09 0.36 -12.70
CA VAL A 140 0.24 1.34 -11.66
C VAL A 140 1.61 1.95 -11.96
N VAL A 141 1.63 3.27 -12.16
CA VAL A 141 2.87 4.02 -12.37
C VAL A 141 3.26 4.70 -11.08
N MET A 142 4.48 4.44 -10.59
CA MET A 142 5.10 5.17 -9.49
C MET A 142 6.13 6.14 -10.06
N VAL A 143 5.93 7.43 -9.84
CA VAL A 143 6.85 8.49 -10.28
C VAL A 143 7.52 9.10 -9.06
N HIS A 144 8.85 9.17 -9.07
CA HIS A 144 9.67 9.83 -8.05
C HIS A 144 10.42 11.02 -8.63
N ASN A 145 10.53 12.11 -7.87
CA ASN A 145 11.40 13.24 -8.19
C ASN A 145 11.88 13.90 -6.90
N SER A 146 13.18 13.86 -6.62
CA SER A 146 13.77 14.42 -5.40
C SER A 146 13.57 15.93 -5.25
N ASN A 147 13.21 16.64 -6.34
CA ASN A 147 12.89 18.05 -6.29
C ASN A 147 11.43 18.35 -5.88
N ALA A 148 10.59 17.33 -5.66
CA ALA A 148 9.18 17.51 -5.32
C ALA A 148 8.98 18.13 -3.93
N ALA A 149 9.82 17.77 -2.97
CA ALA A 149 9.80 18.31 -1.62
C ALA A 149 11.21 18.67 -1.16
N SER A 150 11.29 19.68 -0.30
CA SER A 150 12.52 20.08 0.41
C SER A 150 12.34 19.97 1.92
N TRP A 151 11.30 19.27 2.37
CA TRP A 151 10.97 19.09 3.77
C TRP A 151 11.75 17.90 4.35
N HIS A 152 12.55 18.19 5.37
CA HIS A 152 13.45 17.31 6.10
C HIS A 152 13.25 17.47 7.62
N ASN A 153 11.98 17.58 8.06
CA ASN A 153 11.61 17.77 9.48
C ASN A 153 12.16 19.06 10.12
N GLN A 154 12.37 20.11 9.33
CA GLN A 154 12.87 21.41 9.76
C GLN A 154 11.77 22.44 10.08
N SER A 155 10.51 22.16 9.71
CA SER A 155 9.36 23.03 9.97
C SER A 155 8.08 22.22 10.12
N ILE A 156 7.09 22.77 10.80
CA ILE A 156 5.72 22.23 10.83
C ILE A 156 4.96 22.54 9.53
N ASP A 157 5.37 23.59 8.80
CA ASP A 157 4.71 24.06 7.57
C ASP A 157 5.21 23.30 6.32
N TYR A 158 5.12 21.97 6.30
CA TYR A 158 5.65 21.16 5.20
C TYR A 158 5.07 21.53 3.83
N TRP A 159 3.81 21.98 3.78
CA TRP A 159 3.12 22.47 2.59
C TRP A 159 3.77 23.70 1.94
N ASN A 160 4.67 24.40 2.62
CA ASN A 160 5.44 25.51 2.03
C ASN A 160 6.75 25.05 1.38
N MET A 161 7.05 23.76 1.46
CA MET A 161 8.31 23.17 1.00
C MET A 161 8.10 22.19 -0.17
N ILE A 162 6.95 22.28 -0.84
CA ILE A 162 6.61 21.51 -2.03
C ILE A 162 6.88 22.35 -3.28
N SER A 163 7.50 21.74 -4.28
CA SER A 163 7.78 22.39 -5.56
C SER A 163 6.65 22.11 -6.56
N GLN A 164 5.80 23.11 -6.81
CA GLN A 164 4.73 22.99 -7.81
C GLN A 164 5.26 22.55 -9.18
N THR A 165 6.38 23.11 -9.64
CA THR A 165 6.96 22.76 -10.95
C THR A 165 7.39 21.30 -11.01
N ALA A 166 8.03 20.77 -9.96
CA ALA A 166 8.44 19.36 -9.95
C ALA A 166 7.22 18.44 -9.91
N VAL A 167 6.17 18.80 -9.17
CA VAL A 167 4.91 18.05 -9.12
C VAL A 167 4.17 18.09 -10.48
N ASP A 168 4.19 19.23 -11.18
CA ASP A 168 3.68 19.32 -12.56
C ASP A 168 4.41 18.31 -13.47
N ASP A 169 5.74 18.29 -13.43
CA ASP A 169 6.55 17.37 -14.25
C ASP A 169 6.26 15.89 -13.91
N MET A 170 6.09 15.57 -12.62
CA MET A 170 5.71 14.22 -12.17
C MET A 170 4.32 13.82 -12.70
N VAL A 171 3.33 14.71 -12.63
CA VAL A 171 1.98 14.46 -13.18
C VAL A 171 2.03 14.27 -14.70
N TYR A 172 2.81 15.08 -15.40
CA TYR A 172 2.92 15.01 -16.85
C TYR A 172 3.57 13.70 -17.27
N ARG A 173 4.60 13.27 -16.53
CA ARG A 173 5.25 11.99 -16.75
C ARG A 173 4.31 10.83 -16.43
N GLY A 174 3.68 10.84 -15.25
CA GLY A 174 2.78 9.77 -14.81
C GLY A 174 1.59 9.54 -15.74
N LEU A 175 0.95 10.60 -16.23
CA LEU A 175 -0.17 10.51 -17.19
C LEU A 175 0.27 9.85 -18.51
N LYS A 176 1.44 10.22 -19.04
CA LYS A 176 1.98 9.64 -20.28
C LYS A 176 2.28 8.15 -20.12
N GLU A 177 2.93 7.77 -19.03
CA GLU A 177 3.30 6.37 -18.76
C GLU A 177 2.06 5.49 -18.49
N LEU A 178 1.08 6.02 -17.75
CA LEU A 178 -0.17 5.31 -17.48
C LEU A 178 -0.94 5.01 -18.77
N THR A 179 -0.95 5.96 -19.69
CA THR A 179 -1.74 5.88 -20.94
C THR A 179 -0.95 5.35 -22.14
N GLY A 180 0.38 5.23 -22.04
CA GLY A 180 1.25 4.89 -23.16
C GLY A 180 1.31 5.96 -24.26
N THR A 181 1.01 7.22 -23.93
CA THR A 181 0.95 8.32 -24.90
C THR A 181 2.18 9.22 -24.81
N SER A 182 2.45 9.99 -25.87
CA SER A 182 3.60 10.90 -25.93
C SER A 182 3.31 12.32 -25.43
N SER A 183 2.05 12.68 -25.19
CA SER A 183 1.64 14.00 -24.70
C SER A 183 0.53 13.92 -23.66
N VAL A 184 0.51 14.89 -22.74
CA VAL A 184 -0.51 14.99 -21.68
C VAL A 184 -1.91 15.20 -22.25
N SER A 185 -2.03 16.01 -23.30
CA SER A 185 -3.31 16.22 -23.97
C SER A 185 -3.86 14.95 -24.63
N ALA A 186 -2.98 14.05 -25.10
CA ALA A 186 -3.39 12.73 -25.60
C ALA A 186 -3.77 11.80 -24.43
N ALA A 187 -3.01 11.82 -23.33
CA ALA A 187 -3.31 11.04 -22.14
C ALA A 187 -4.72 11.33 -21.60
N TRP A 188 -5.10 12.60 -21.47
CA TRP A 188 -6.46 12.94 -21.02
C TRP A 188 -7.56 12.51 -21.99
N ARG A 189 -7.29 12.54 -23.30
CA ARG A 189 -8.22 12.01 -24.30
C ARG A 189 -8.33 10.49 -24.26
N VAL A 190 -7.37 9.78 -23.66
CA VAL A 190 -7.52 8.35 -23.34
C VAL A 190 -8.40 8.16 -22.10
N LEU A 191 -8.14 8.90 -21.02
CA LEU A 191 -8.85 8.72 -19.75
C LEU A 191 -10.32 9.18 -19.80
N ILE A 192 -10.62 10.23 -20.55
CA ILE A 192 -11.97 10.79 -20.73
C ILE A 192 -12.27 11.09 -22.22
N PRO A 193 -12.38 10.05 -23.08
CA PRO A 193 -12.43 10.21 -24.54
C PRO A 193 -13.66 10.94 -25.05
N ASN A 194 -14.75 10.93 -24.28
CA ASN A 194 -16.03 11.52 -24.66
C ASN A 194 -16.34 12.81 -23.90
N TYR A 195 -15.33 13.48 -23.33
CA TYR A 195 -15.51 14.74 -22.61
C TYR A 195 -16.25 15.76 -23.49
N GLN A 196 -17.31 16.34 -22.94
CA GLN A 196 -18.07 17.43 -23.56
C GLN A 196 -17.77 18.74 -22.82
N PRO A 197 -17.79 19.89 -23.53
CA PRO A 197 -17.52 21.18 -22.91
C PRO A 197 -18.34 21.40 -21.63
N HIS A 198 -17.67 21.86 -20.58
CA HIS A 198 -18.21 22.18 -19.27
C HIS A 198 -18.79 21.01 -18.45
N GLN A 199 -18.48 19.76 -18.81
CA GLN A 199 -18.73 18.63 -17.93
C GLN A 199 -17.92 18.74 -16.64
N LYS A 200 -18.52 18.29 -15.53
CA LYS A 200 -17.98 18.50 -14.18
C LYS A 200 -17.00 17.40 -13.79
N ILE A 201 -15.84 17.79 -13.30
CA ILE A 201 -14.81 16.88 -12.79
C ILE A 201 -14.67 17.10 -11.29
N ALA A 202 -15.06 16.10 -10.50
CA ALA A 202 -14.85 16.11 -9.06
C ALA A 202 -13.44 15.61 -8.72
N ILE A 203 -12.78 16.25 -7.76
CA ILE A 203 -11.49 15.84 -7.21
C ILE A 203 -11.64 15.60 -5.70
N LYS A 204 -11.51 14.35 -5.25
CA LYS A 204 -11.51 14.01 -3.82
C LYS A 204 -10.10 14.11 -3.27
N VAL A 205 -9.89 15.04 -2.34
CA VAL A 205 -8.64 15.16 -1.56
C VAL A 205 -8.84 14.62 -0.15
N ASN A 206 -7.76 14.33 0.58
CA ASN A 206 -7.84 13.82 1.95
C ASN A 206 -7.45 14.89 2.98
N ASN A 207 -8.45 15.50 3.61
CA ASN A 207 -8.28 16.51 4.65
C ASN A 207 -8.83 16.02 5.98
N ASN A 208 -8.61 14.75 6.32
CA ASN A 208 -9.27 14.13 7.47
C ASN A 208 -8.75 14.65 8.83
N ASN A 209 -7.57 15.28 8.88
CA ASN A 209 -6.94 15.69 10.13
C ASN A 209 -7.28 17.11 10.55
N VAL A 210 -7.55 17.99 9.58
CA VAL A 210 -8.12 19.33 9.76
C VAL A 210 -8.93 19.47 11.05
N GLY A 211 -8.40 20.25 11.99
CA GLY A 211 -9.01 20.55 13.29
C GLY A 211 -10.47 21.01 13.23
N PHE A 212 -11.22 20.71 14.30
CA PHE A 212 -12.55 21.29 14.51
C PHE A 212 -12.40 22.61 15.27
N TRP A 213 -12.83 23.73 14.67
CA TRP A 213 -12.93 25.07 15.28
C TRP A 213 -11.59 25.73 15.66
N GLY A 214 -11.10 26.66 14.83
CA GLY A 214 -10.12 27.68 15.25
C GLY A 214 -8.81 27.75 14.45
N ASP A 215 -8.56 26.78 13.58
CA ASP A 215 -7.31 26.69 12.79
C ASP A 215 -7.43 27.38 11.42
N TRP A 216 -8.18 28.48 11.33
CA TRP A 216 -8.29 29.26 10.09
C TRP A 216 -7.56 30.60 10.25
N PRO A 217 -6.76 31.03 9.25
CA PRO A 217 -6.64 30.52 7.88
C PRO A 217 -5.50 29.51 7.62
N THR A 218 -4.78 29.06 8.65
CA THR A 218 -3.57 28.21 8.56
C THR A 218 -3.74 26.93 9.34
N ASP A 219 -3.30 25.80 8.81
CA ASP A 219 -3.21 24.56 9.59
C ASP A 219 -2.27 24.75 10.79
N ARG A 220 -2.76 24.49 12.01
CA ARG A 220 -2.02 24.67 13.28
C ARG A 220 -1.76 23.36 14.02
N ASP A 221 -2.35 22.26 13.58
CA ASP A 221 -2.13 20.95 14.19
C ASP A 221 -1.03 20.14 13.51
N ASP A 222 -0.51 20.68 12.39
CA ASP A 222 0.63 20.18 11.61
C ASP A 222 0.52 18.72 11.17
N ASP A 223 -0.66 18.13 11.30
CA ASP A 223 -0.95 16.78 10.87
C ASP A 223 -0.97 16.70 9.33
N ILE A 224 -0.77 15.48 8.81
CA ILE A 224 -0.70 15.28 7.36
C ILE A 224 -2.09 15.35 6.73
N ASP A 225 -2.35 16.41 5.98
CA ASP A 225 -3.51 16.66 5.13
C ASP A 225 -3.08 16.86 3.67
N ALA A 226 -4.03 17.10 2.77
CA ALA A 226 -3.72 17.23 1.36
C ALA A 226 -2.90 18.50 1.11
N ILE A 227 -1.92 18.37 0.22
CA ILE A 227 -1.19 19.50 -0.38
C ILE A 227 -1.85 19.88 -1.71
N ILE A 228 -1.78 21.17 -2.09
CA ILE A 228 -2.51 21.70 -3.25
C ILE A 228 -1.84 21.33 -4.58
N GLU A 229 -0.54 21.06 -4.54
CA GLU A 229 0.31 20.93 -5.71
C GLU A 229 -0.15 19.80 -6.66
N PRO A 230 -0.53 18.60 -6.18
CA PRO A 230 -1.14 17.56 -7.02
C PRO A 230 -2.46 18.00 -7.67
N VAL A 231 -3.31 18.76 -6.95
CA VAL A 231 -4.57 19.28 -7.50
C VAL A 231 -4.27 20.30 -8.62
N ASN A 232 -3.37 21.24 -8.36
CA ASN A 232 -2.96 22.24 -9.35
C ASN A 232 -2.38 21.59 -10.61
N ALA A 233 -1.50 20.61 -10.45
CA ALA A 233 -0.90 19.89 -11.58
C ALA A 233 -1.95 19.16 -12.44
N ILE A 234 -2.94 18.53 -11.81
CA ILE A 234 -4.08 17.91 -12.50
C ILE A 234 -4.92 18.96 -13.23
N VAL A 235 -5.31 20.05 -12.55
CA VAL A 235 -6.11 21.13 -13.15
C VAL A 235 -5.41 21.74 -14.35
N LYS A 236 -4.12 22.05 -14.22
CA LYS A 236 -3.28 22.58 -15.30
C LYS A 236 -3.25 21.63 -16.49
N SER A 237 -2.99 20.34 -16.25
CA SER A 237 -2.94 19.33 -17.30
C SER A 237 -4.27 19.13 -18.05
N LEU A 238 -5.40 19.23 -17.34
CA LEU A 238 -6.75 19.20 -17.92
C LEU A 238 -7.02 20.44 -18.79
N GLN A 239 -6.68 21.63 -18.29
CA GLN A 239 -6.83 22.88 -19.04
C GLN A 239 -5.96 22.89 -20.29
N GLU A 240 -4.74 22.33 -20.25
CA GLU A 240 -3.90 22.13 -21.44
C GLU A 240 -4.50 21.13 -22.44
N ALA A 241 -5.22 20.10 -21.96
CA ALA A 241 -5.81 19.09 -22.82
C ALA A 241 -7.06 19.57 -23.57
N PHE A 242 -7.92 20.32 -22.89
CA PHE A 242 -9.26 20.70 -23.37
C PHE A 242 -9.44 22.20 -23.64
N GLY A 243 -8.45 23.04 -23.31
CA GLY A 243 -8.49 24.48 -23.63
C GLY A 243 -9.73 25.15 -23.07
N SER A 244 -10.48 25.86 -23.92
CA SER A 244 -11.71 26.58 -23.53
C SER A 244 -12.89 25.68 -23.15
N ASP A 245 -12.83 24.39 -23.45
CA ASP A 245 -13.92 23.45 -23.15
C ASP A 245 -13.96 23.06 -21.66
N ILE A 246 -12.93 23.44 -20.89
CA ILE A 246 -12.90 23.28 -19.45
C ILE A 246 -12.46 24.58 -18.78
N SER A 247 -13.16 24.97 -17.72
CA SER A 247 -12.82 26.12 -16.90
C SER A 247 -12.66 25.69 -15.45
N GLY A 248 -12.07 26.57 -14.61
CA GLY A 248 -12.01 26.31 -13.16
C GLY A 248 -13.39 26.01 -12.56
N ALA A 249 -14.46 26.66 -13.04
CA ALA A 249 -15.82 26.44 -12.54
C ALA A 249 -16.37 25.02 -12.81
N ASP A 250 -15.72 24.28 -13.70
CA ASP A 250 -16.05 22.88 -14.02
C ASP A 250 -15.28 21.88 -13.13
N ILE A 251 -14.28 22.36 -12.36
CA ILE A 251 -13.50 21.54 -11.43
C ILE A 251 -14.00 21.72 -10.00
N TRP A 252 -14.43 20.62 -9.39
CA TRP A 252 -15.00 20.59 -8.05
C TRP A 252 -14.11 19.79 -7.10
N VAL A 253 -13.27 20.49 -6.32
CA VAL A 253 -12.47 19.87 -5.26
C VAL A 253 -13.37 19.71 -4.02
N TYR A 254 -13.45 18.51 -3.45
CA TYR A 254 -14.34 18.27 -2.31
C TYR A 254 -13.73 17.45 -1.18
N GLU A 255 -14.19 17.74 0.04
CA GLU A 255 -14.02 16.95 1.25
C GLU A 255 -15.34 16.98 2.02
N SER A 256 -15.84 15.84 2.51
CA SER A 256 -17.17 15.79 3.14
C SER A 256 -17.13 15.60 4.65
N TYR A 257 -16.03 15.11 5.19
CA TYR A 257 -15.91 14.91 6.65
C TYR A 257 -15.39 16.17 7.36
N LYS A 258 -14.55 16.94 6.66
CA LYS A 258 -13.86 18.14 7.13
C LYS A 258 -13.97 19.25 6.08
N THR A 259 -13.11 20.26 6.15
CA THR A 259 -13.06 21.41 5.23
C THR A 259 -11.61 21.66 4.77
N PHE A 260 -11.35 22.78 4.09
CA PHE A 260 -10.05 23.17 3.52
C PHE A 260 -9.42 24.34 4.26
N PHE A 261 -8.10 24.48 4.13
CA PHE A 261 -7.34 25.65 4.57
C PHE A 261 -7.31 26.78 3.54
N GLY A 262 -7.41 28.02 4.03
CA GLY A 262 -7.26 29.22 3.21
C GLY A 262 -5.82 29.34 2.71
N ALA A 263 -4.92 29.79 3.57
CA ALA A 263 -3.57 30.19 3.17
C ALA A 263 -2.67 29.01 2.75
N SER A 264 -2.77 27.86 3.41
CA SER A 264 -1.91 26.70 3.12
C SER A 264 -2.40 25.84 1.95
N PHE A 265 -3.63 26.04 1.46
CA PHE A 265 -4.22 25.22 0.41
C PHE A 265 -5.00 26.02 -0.65
N MET A 266 -6.14 26.62 -0.30
CA MET A 266 -7.04 27.28 -1.26
C MET A 266 -6.42 28.53 -1.92
N ASP A 267 -5.67 29.34 -1.17
CA ASP A 267 -5.06 30.58 -1.68
C ASP A 267 -3.92 30.30 -2.67
N LYS A 268 -3.38 29.08 -2.65
CA LYS A 268 -2.36 28.57 -3.59
C LYS A 268 -2.97 27.85 -4.80
N ALA A 269 -4.29 27.71 -4.86
CA ALA A 269 -4.96 27.00 -5.92
C ALA A 269 -4.94 27.77 -7.24
N ILE A 270 -4.91 27.04 -8.36
CA ILE A 270 -5.13 27.63 -9.68
C ILE A 270 -6.52 28.29 -9.72
N GLY A 271 -6.58 29.48 -10.31
CA GLY A 271 -7.75 30.35 -10.27
C GLY A 271 -9.02 29.72 -10.84
N GLY A 272 -10.14 29.95 -10.15
CA GLY A 272 -11.49 29.62 -10.62
C GLY A 272 -12.00 28.24 -10.22
N ILE A 273 -11.17 27.36 -9.63
CA ILE A 273 -11.64 26.06 -9.14
C ILE A 273 -12.61 26.22 -7.97
N GLN A 274 -13.56 25.28 -7.84
CA GLN A 274 -14.61 25.32 -6.83
C GLN A 274 -14.29 24.35 -5.69
N PHE A 275 -14.41 24.82 -4.45
CA PHE A 275 -14.19 24.00 -3.25
C PHE A 275 -15.51 23.69 -2.56
N TYR A 276 -15.77 22.42 -2.27
CA TYR A 276 -17.00 21.97 -1.62
C TYR A 276 -16.71 21.23 -0.32
N SER A 277 -17.34 21.67 0.77
CA SER A 277 -17.28 20.98 2.06
C SER A 277 -18.67 20.78 2.65
N ALA A 278 -18.91 19.65 3.30
CA ALA A 278 -20.17 19.47 4.04
C ALA A 278 -20.13 20.15 5.43
N GLN A 279 -18.95 20.63 5.86
CA GLN A 279 -18.79 21.33 7.11
C GLN A 279 -19.07 22.83 6.95
N SER A 280 -20.07 23.32 7.68
CA SER A 280 -20.35 24.75 7.77
C SER A 280 -19.23 25.50 8.50
N GLY A 281 -18.84 26.68 8.00
CA GLY A 281 -17.86 27.55 8.67
C GLY A 281 -16.41 27.39 8.20
N GLY A 282 -16.19 26.74 7.05
CA GLY A 282 -14.90 26.78 6.35
C GLY A 282 -14.55 28.17 5.78
N PRO A 283 -13.40 28.32 5.10
CA PRO A 283 -12.97 29.58 4.48
C PRO A 283 -14.03 30.17 3.54
N ALA A 284 -14.00 31.50 3.35
CA ALA A 284 -15.06 32.29 2.70
C ALA A 284 -15.45 31.86 1.27
N ASN A 285 -14.60 31.10 0.57
CA ASN A 285 -14.81 30.60 -0.79
C ASN A 285 -15.16 29.10 -0.86
N THR A 286 -15.54 28.50 0.27
CA THR A 286 -15.96 27.10 0.34
C THR A 286 -17.48 27.01 0.20
N HIS A 287 -17.94 26.27 -0.81
CA HIS A 287 -19.34 25.97 -1.03
C HIS A 287 -19.80 24.85 -0.09
N LEU A 288 -20.99 25.00 0.50
CA LEU A 288 -21.59 23.93 1.28
C LEU A 288 -22.13 22.86 0.32
N THR A 289 -21.76 21.60 0.57
CA THR A 289 -22.39 20.44 -0.10
C THR A 289 -23.24 19.64 0.89
N ALA A 290 -24.11 18.79 0.36
CA ALA A 290 -25.04 17.97 1.11
C ALA A 290 -24.95 16.49 0.71
N PHE A 291 -25.76 15.67 1.36
CA PHE A 291 -25.91 14.24 1.12
C PHE A 291 -27.39 13.96 0.83
N SER A 292 -27.92 14.54 -0.26
CA SER A 292 -29.36 14.58 -0.49
C SER A 292 -29.97 13.21 -0.79
N GLY A 293 -29.19 12.28 -1.34
CA GLY A 293 -29.66 10.98 -1.81
C GLY A 293 -30.66 11.09 -2.99
N THR A 294 -30.75 12.26 -3.64
CA THR A 294 -31.75 12.53 -4.68
C THR A 294 -31.33 12.04 -6.06
N ALA A 295 -30.02 11.92 -6.31
CA ALA A 295 -29.52 11.32 -7.54
C ALA A 295 -29.82 9.81 -7.55
N PRO A 296 -30.23 9.23 -8.69
CA PRO A 296 -30.43 7.78 -8.82
C PRO A 296 -29.17 7.02 -8.41
N ASP A 297 -29.33 5.94 -7.64
CA ASP A 297 -28.23 5.10 -7.15
C ASP A 297 -27.21 5.80 -6.22
N SER A 298 -27.50 7.00 -5.72
CA SER A 298 -26.62 7.74 -4.80
C SER A 298 -26.72 7.32 -3.33
N VAL A 299 -27.64 6.39 -3.00
CA VAL A 299 -27.78 5.83 -1.65
C VAL A 299 -27.17 4.44 -1.60
N ILE A 300 -26.20 4.26 -0.71
CA ILE A 300 -25.52 2.98 -0.49
C ILE A 300 -26.25 2.23 0.63
N THR A 301 -26.54 0.95 0.42
CA THR A 301 -26.96 0.03 1.49
C THR A 301 -25.80 -0.90 1.82
N PHE A 302 -25.41 -0.94 3.09
CA PHE A 302 -24.21 -1.64 3.52
C PHE A 302 -24.48 -3.13 3.76
N ARG A 303 -23.64 -4.01 3.22
CA ARG A 303 -23.80 -5.46 3.35
C ARG A 303 -23.49 -5.93 4.77
N TYR A 304 -22.60 -5.25 5.49
CA TYR A 304 -22.30 -5.59 6.89
C TYR A 304 -23.50 -5.34 7.80
N ASN A 305 -24.17 -4.21 7.58
CA ASN A 305 -25.38 -3.83 8.31
C ASN A 305 -26.47 -3.37 7.32
N PRO A 306 -27.28 -4.31 6.78
CA PRO A 306 -28.29 -3.99 5.77
C PRO A 306 -29.41 -3.05 6.22
N ALA A 307 -29.51 -2.76 7.53
CA ALA A 307 -30.44 -1.77 8.07
C ALA A 307 -29.92 -0.33 7.93
N LEU A 308 -28.67 -0.16 7.49
CA LEU A 308 -28.04 1.12 7.29
C LEU A 308 -27.99 1.46 5.80
N SER A 309 -28.50 2.64 5.47
CA SER A 309 -28.35 3.26 4.16
C SER A 309 -27.90 4.70 4.31
N LEU A 310 -26.89 5.11 3.55
CA LEU A 310 -26.33 6.48 3.59
C LEU A 310 -26.21 7.04 2.17
N ALA A 311 -26.46 8.34 2.04
CA ALA A 311 -26.29 9.04 0.78
C ALA A 311 -24.81 9.40 0.53
N LEU A 312 -24.42 9.38 -0.74
CA LEU A 312 -23.19 9.97 -1.23
C LEU A 312 -23.27 11.49 -1.23
N ASN A 313 -22.10 12.13 -1.17
CA ASN A 313 -21.96 13.57 -1.34
C ASN A 313 -22.49 14.00 -2.71
N ASP A 314 -23.31 15.06 -2.73
CA ASP A 314 -23.95 15.56 -3.93
C ASP A 314 -22.93 16.01 -5.00
N VAL A 315 -21.71 16.41 -4.63
CA VAL A 315 -20.63 16.72 -5.59
C VAL A 315 -20.30 15.50 -6.45
N VAL A 316 -20.10 14.34 -5.82
CA VAL A 316 -19.75 13.09 -6.52
C VAL A 316 -20.94 12.56 -7.30
N ALA A 317 -22.12 12.62 -6.70
CA ALA A 317 -23.36 12.17 -7.32
C ALA A 317 -23.64 12.95 -8.62
N ASN A 318 -23.37 14.26 -8.64
CA ASN A 318 -23.67 15.14 -9.77
C ASN A 318 -22.50 15.40 -10.74
N ALA A 319 -21.27 15.01 -10.41
CA ALA A 319 -20.14 15.14 -11.34
C ALA A 319 -20.23 14.15 -12.51
N ASN A 320 -19.57 14.47 -13.63
CA ASN A 320 -19.44 13.56 -14.77
C ASN A 320 -18.24 12.62 -14.62
N TYR A 321 -17.14 13.13 -14.07
CA TYR A 321 -15.90 12.39 -13.85
C TYR A 321 -15.39 12.62 -12.43
N LEU A 322 -14.62 11.66 -11.91
CA LEU A 322 -14.07 11.67 -10.57
C LEU A 322 -12.57 11.35 -10.62
N ILE A 323 -11.79 12.15 -9.90
CA ILE A 323 -10.37 11.91 -9.64
C ILE A 323 -10.20 11.72 -8.14
N ASN A 324 -9.59 10.62 -7.73
CA ASN A 324 -9.34 10.31 -6.33
C ASN A 324 -7.87 10.59 -6.00
N ILE A 325 -7.62 11.51 -5.06
CA ILE A 325 -6.27 11.86 -4.59
C ILE A 325 -6.13 11.45 -3.12
N PRO A 326 -5.87 10.16 -2.83
CA PRO A 326 -5.58 9.72 -1.48
C PRO A 326 -4.14 10.10 -1.08
N ILE A 327 -3.93 10.36 0.21
CA ILE A 327 -2.57 10.45 0.78
C ILE A 327 -2.14 9.05 1.22
N VAL A 328 -0.94 8.62 0.82
CA VAL A 328 -0.32 7.37 1.26
C VAL A 328 0.17 7.54 2.69
N LYS A 329 -0.66 7.14 3.65
CA LYS A 329 -0.30 7.20 5.07
C LYS A 329 -0.69 5.96 5.85
N LYS A 330 0.10 5.62 6.86
CA LYS A 330 -0.28 4.64 7.89
C LYS A 330 -1.42 5.23 8.74
N HIS A 331 -2.23 4.33 9.28
CA HIS A 331 -3.30 4.65 10.20
C HIS A 331 -3.18 3.83 11.49
N GLY A 332 -3.80 4.31 12.56
CA GLY A 332 -4.00 3.55 13.78
C GLY A 332 -4.54 2.13 13.53
N ASP A 333 -4.35 1.24 14.50
CA ASP A 333 -4.64 -0.21 14.40
C ASP A 333 -3.81 -0.98 13.36
N GLY A 334 -2.78 -0.35 12.78
CA GLY A 334 -1.89 -0.95 11.79
C GLY A 334 -2.47 -1.01 10.36
N SER A 335 -3.54 -0.24 10.10
CA SER A 335 -4.18 -0.03 8.79
C SER A 335 -3.37 0.96 7.92
N ALA A 336 -3.79 1.13 6.67
CA ALA A 336 -3.40 2.27 5.83
C ALA A 336 -4.58 3.24 5.58
N THR A 337 -4.24 4.41 5.06
CA THR A 337 -5.15 5.39 4.46
C THR A 337 -4.72 5.51 3.00
N LEU A 338 -5.61 5.10 2.10
CA LEU A 338 -5.37 4.94 0.67
C LEU A 338 -6.67 5.28 -0.10
N GLY A 339 -6.78 4.90 -1.36
CA GLY A 339 -7.86 5.24 -2.27
C GLY A 339 -9.24 4.85 -1.77
N PHE A 340 -9.45 3.59 -1.38
CA PHE A 340 -10.77 3.13 -0.91
C PHE A 340 -11.23 3.90 0.34
N LYS A 341 -10.30 4.14 1.25
CA LYS A 341 -10.58 4.83 2.51
C LYS A 341 -10.81 6.33 2.31
N ASN A 342 -10.24 6.94 1.29
CA ASN A 342 -10.50 8.35 0.98
C ASN A 342 -12.00 8.59 0.68
N HIS A 343 -12.66 7.60 0.07
CA HIS A 343 -14.11 7.66 -0.18
C HIS A 343 -14.99 7.43 1.05
N TYR A 344 -14.43 7.04 2.21
CA TYR A 344 -15.16 7.18 3.47
C TYR A 344 -15.59 8.63 3.72
N GLY A 345 -14.75 9.59 3.31
CA GLY A 345 -15.10 11.01 3.29
C GLY A 345 -16.01 11.41 2.13
N SER A 346 -16.74 10.49 1.49
CA SER A 346 -17.73 10.77 0.42
C SER A 346 -19.15 10.38 0.80
N ILE A 347 -19.37 9.86 2.02
CA ILE A 347 -20.69 9.50 2.55
C ILE A 347 -21.02 10.36 3.77
N GLU A 348 -22.30 10.50 4.07
CA GLU A 348 -22.77 11.19 5.27
C GLU A 348 -22.26 10.45 6.51
N THR A 349 -21.46 11.11 7.35
CA THR A 349 -20.99 10.51 8.60
C THR A 349 -21.26 11.47 9.76
N ASP A 350 -22.01 11.01 10.75
CA ASP A 350 -22.10 11.66 12.06
C ASP A 350 -21.27 10.85 13.06
N TYR A 351 -20.26 11.52 13.65
CA TYR A 351 -19.31 10.97 14.62
C TYR A 351 -19.99 10.35 15.85
N TYR A 352 -21.22 10.76 16.15
CA TYR A 352 -21.97 10.33 17.33
C TYR A 352 -23.01 9.25 17.05
N THR A 353 -23.11 8.76 15.82
CA THR A 353 -24.07 7.71 15.46
C THR A 353 -23.50 6.30 15.65
N SER A 354 -24.41 5.33 15.76
CA SER A 354 -24.09 3.90 15.70
C SER A 354 -23.34 3.49 14.42
N PHE A 355 -23.44 4.28 13.35
CA PHE A 355 -22.73 4.01 12.11
C PHE A 355 -21.21 4.06 12.29
N SER A 356 -20.67 5.12 12.89
CA SER A 356 -19.21 5.25 13.09
C SER A 356 -18.64 4.01 13.81
N THR A 357 -19.30 3.54 14.87
CA THR A 357 -18.88 2.34 15.61
C THR A 357 -19.03 1.06 14.77
N ALA A 358 -20.13 0.91 14.04
CA ALA A 358 -20.35 -0.24 13.17
C ALA A 358 -19.35 -0.28 12.00
N PHE A 359 -19.09 0.85 11.36
CA PHE A 359 -18.12 1.02 10.28
C PHE A 359 -16.69 0.67 10.73
N HIS A 360 -16.30 1.15 11.92
CA HIS A 360 -15.01 0.79 12.50
C HIS A 360 -14.85 -0.72 12.70
N ALA A 361 -15.94 -1.48 12.91
CA ALA A 361 -15.92 -2.93 12.93
C ALA A 361 -15.99 -3.55 11.53
N ALA A 362 -16.74 -2.95 10.60
CA ALA A 362 -17.02 -3.44 9.25
C ALA A 362 -15.88 -3.20 8.24
N ARG A 363 -14.90 -2.34 8.55
CA ARG A 363 -13.75 -2.09 7.66
C ARG A 363 -12.66 -3.16 7.67
N PHE A 364 -12.74 -4.13 8.57
CA PHE A 364 -11.72 -5.17 8.79
C PHE A 364 -12.05 -6.57 8.25
N PRO A 365 -13.32 -7.02 8.19
CA PRO A 365 -13.68 -8.28 7.56
C PRO A 365 -13.24 -8.36 6.10
N ARG A 366 -13.00 -9.59 5.65
CA ARG A 366 -12.74 -9.98 4.23
C ARG A 366 -14.03 -10.15 3.42
N THR A 367 -15.19 -10.05 4.07
CA THR A 367 -16.50 -10.19 3.43
C THR A 367 -17.44 -9.17 4.04
N ASN A 368 -18.25 -8.54 3.20
CA ASN A 368 -19.14 -7.45 3.56
C ASN A 368 -18.37 -6.27 4.16
N ASN A 369 -17.27 -5.88 3.52
CA ASN A 369 -16.50 -4.73 3.95
C ASN A 369 -17.13 -3.41 3.46
N ASP A 370 -17.42 -2.50 4.39
CA ASP A 370 -18.09 -1.24 4.08
C ASP A 370 -17.27 -0.32 3.14
N LEU A 371 -15.94 -0.42 3.14
CA LEU A 371 -15.11 0.31 2.16
C LEU A 371 -15.37 -0.17 0.75
N VAL A 372 -15.60 -1.47 0.58
CA VAL A 372 -15.92 -2.07 -0.72
C VAL A 372 -17.31 -1.66 -1.17
N ASP A 373 -18.28 -1.56 -0.25
CA ASP A 373 -19.64 -1.10 -0.57
C ASP A 373 -19.66 0.34 -1.07
N ILE A 374 -18.88 1.22 -0.43
CA ILE A 374 -18.74 2.61 -0.88
C ILE A 374 -18.14 2.67 -2.28
N ASN A 375 -17.01 2.00 -2.49
CA ASN A 375 -16.28 2.08 -3.75
C ASN A 375 -16.97 1.33 -4.90
N ASN A 376 -17.84 0.36 -4.61
CA ASN A 376 -18.63 -0.34 -5.63
C ASN A 376 -19.88 0.45 -6.10
N ASN A 377 -20.17 1.60 -5.50
CA ASN A 377 -21.23 2.48 -5.98
C ASN A 377 -20.88 3.02 -7.38
N THR A 378 -21.87 3.06 -8.29
CA THR A 378 -21.71 3.49 -9.68
C THR A 378 -21.19 4.93 -9.81
N HIS A 379 -21.55 5.83 -8.89
CA HIS A 379 -21.01 7.19 -8.89
C HIS A 379 -19.54 7.28 -8.47
N ILE A 380 -18.97 6.22 -7.89
CA ILE A 380 -17.53 6.14 -7.59
C ILE A 380 -16.84 5.29 -8.64
N LYS A 381 -17.19 4.00 -8.77
CA LYS A 381 -16.46 3.08 -9.67
C LYS A 381 -16.53 3.50 -11.14
N ASP A 382 -17.70 3.87 -11.65
CA ASP A 382 -17.87 4.12 -13.08
C ASP A 382 -17.35 5.49 -13.48
N LYS A 383 -17.30 6.43 -12.51
CA LYS A 383 -16.84 7.82 -12.73
C LYS A 383 -15.36 8.03 -12.42
N THR A 384 -14.71 7.16 -11.67
CA THR A 384 -13.28 7.32 -11.33
C THR A 384 -12.42 7.11 -12.57
N VAL A 385 -11.78 8.16 -13.04
CA VAL A 385 -10.93 8.15 -14.24
C VAL A 385 -9.45 8.22 -13.94
N LEU A 386 -9.09 8.60 -12.72
CA LEU A 386 -7.70 8.62 -12.26
C LEU A 386 -7.66 8.51 -10.74
N ILE A 387 -6.70 7.72 -10.27
CA ILE A 387 -6.27 7.67 -8.87
C ILE A 387 -4.86 8.20 -8.85
N LEU A 388 -4.67 9.29 -8.11
CA LEU A 388 -3.39 9.95 -7.90
C LEU A 388 -2.97 9.77 -6.43
N GLY A 389 -2.27 8.68 -6.13
CA GLY A 389 -1.76 8.44 -4.78
C GLY A 389 -0.65 9.42 -4.43
N ASP A 390 -0.90 10.29 -3.45
CA ASP A 390 0.04 11.29 -2.98
C ASP A 390 0.92 10.73 -1.86
N ALA A 391 2.20 10.52 -2.17
CA ALA A 391 3.23 10.14 -1.22
C ALA A 391 4.39 11.15 -1.23
N ILE A 392 4.16 12.41 -1.67
CA ILE A 392 5.25 13.40 -1.75
C ILE A 392 5.87 13.61 -0.36
N ILE A 393 5.04 13.89 0.63
CA ILE A 393 5.42 13.82 2.05
C ILE A 393 5.11 12.44 2.61
N GLY A 394 3.90 11.93 2.32
CA GLY A 394 3.40 10.67 2.83
C GLY A 394 3.32 10.63 4.36
N GLY A 395 2.63 9.63 4.92
CA GLY A 395 2.57 9.44 6.37
C GLY A 395 3.14 8.11 6.81
N ARG A 396 4.40 8.10 7.26
CA ARG A 396 5.01 6.87 7.81
C ARG A 396 4.31 6.40 9.09
N ASP A 397 3.92 7.34 9.96
CA ASP A 397 3.46 7.06 11.32
C ASP A 397 1.93 7.14 11.51
N MET A 398 1.46 7.56 12.68
CA MET A 398 0.03 7.56 12.96
C MET A 398 -0.67 8.60 12.06
N ASN A 399 -1.95 8.39 11.81
CA ASN A 399 -2.67 9.25 10.89
C ASN A 399 -3.10 10.59 11.51
N TYR A 400 -2.88 10.84 12.80
CA TYR A 400 -3.19 12.10 13.50
C TYR A 400 -1.92 12.61 14.19
N THR A 401 -0.82 12.59 13.43
CA THR A 401 0.45 13.12 13.87
C THR A 401 1.10 13.90 12.74
N PRO A 402 1.98 14.85 13.07
CA PRO A 402 2.80 15.53 12.08
C PRO A 402 3.60 14.55 11.22
N PRO A 403 3.98 14.95 9.99
CA PRO A 403 4.80 14.11 9.14
C PRO A 403 6.08 13.68 9.83
N SER A 404 6.53 12.47 9.50
CA SER A 404 7.78 11.92 9.99
C SER A 404 8.63 11.42 8.82
N LEU A 405 9.95 11.46 9.01
CA LEU A 405 10.91 11.04 8.00
C LEU A 405 10.78 9.54 7.70
N TRP A 406 10.90 9.18 6.43
CA TRP A 406 10.83 7.80 5.94
C TRP A 406 12.19 7.07 6.08
N SER A 407 12.75 7.12 7.28
CA SER A 407 14.13 6.71 7.61
C SER A 407 14.49 5.22 7.51
N THR A 408 13.57 4.29 7.18
CA THR A 408 13.91 2.86 7.17
C THR A 408 14.37 2.38 5.81
N ARG A 409 13.73 2.85 4.74
CA ARG A 409 14.09 2.52 3.36
C ARG A 409 14.40 3.75 2.53
N PHE A 410 14.16 4.95 3.04
CA PHE A 410 14.64 6.19 2.44
C PHE A 410 15.83 6.70 3.25
N ALA A 411 16.62 7.59 2.65
CA ALA A 411 17.75 8.22 3.33
C ALA A 411 17.27 8.86 4.66
N SER A 412 18.18 8.98 5.64
CA SER A 412 17.87 9.39 7.01
C SER A 412 17.21 10.77 7.15
N GLU A 413 17.10 11.53 6.06
CA GLU A 413 16.52 12.87 5.98
C GLU A 413 15.35 12.96 4.99
N GLY A 414 14.94 11.88 4.32
CA GLY A 414 14.05 11.94 3.16
C GLY A 414 12.54 11.79 3.43
N THR A 415 11.75 12.43 2.58
CA THR A 415 10.36 12.06 2.27
C THR A 415 10.32 11.12 1.07
N PRO A 416 9.18 10.46 0.75
CA PRO A 416 9.14 9.56 -0.39
C PRO A 416 9.17 10.30 -1.72
N GLU A 417 8.71 11.56 -1.81
CA GLU A 417 8.75 12.35 -3.05
C GLU A 417 8.11 11.63 -4.25
N MET A 418 7.02 10.88 -3.99
CA MET A 418 6.38 9.96 -4.93
C MET A 418 4.93 10.33 -5.25
N LEU A 419 4.54 10.09 -6.50
CA LEU A 419 3.14 10.05 -6.94
C LEU A 419 2.83 8.70 -7.60
N PHE A 420 1.64 8.16 -7.32
CA PHE A 420 1.14 6.92 -7.92
C PHE A 420 -0.02 7.22 -8.87
N PHE A 421 -0.01 6.63 -10.07
CA PHE A 421 -1.05 6.82 -11.08
C PHE A 421 -1.66 5.48 -11.46
N ALA A 422 -2.99 5.39 -11.41
CA ALA A 422 -3.72 4.19 -11.78
C ALA A 422 -5.18 4.49 -12.16
N VAL A 423 -5.79 3.55 -12.88
CA VAL A 423 -7.25 3.49 -13.13
C VAL A 423 -7.91 2.30 -12.45
N ASP A 424 -7.11 1.32 -12.00
CA ASP A 424 -7.56 0.23 -11.14
C ASP A 424 -7.39 0.62 -9.66
N PRO A 425 -8.48 0.75 -8.89
CA PRO A 425 -8.41 1.17 -7.50
C PRO A 425 -7.83 0.11 -6.56
N VAL A 426 -7.96 -1.17 -6.89
CA VAL A 426 -7.44 -2.26 -6.07
C VAL A 426 -5.94 -2.42 -6.32
N ALA A 427 -5.49 -2.30 -7.57
CA ALA A 427 -4.08 -2.32 -7.92
C ALA A 427 -3.34 -1.11 -7.31
N ALA A 428 -3.93 0.08 -7.41
CA ALA A 428 -3.38 1.29 -6.80
C ALA A 428 -3.15 1.11 -5.29
N ASP A 429 -4.19 0.69 -4.56
CA ASP A 429 -4.11 0.48 -3.12
C ASP A 429 -3.14 -0.65 -2.75
N SER A 430 -3.04 -1.70 -3.58
CA SER A 430 -2.09 -2.79 -3.40
C SER A 430 -0.64 -2.31 -3.41
N VAL A 431 -0.27 -1.53 -4.42
CA VAL A 431 1.09 -0.99 -4.60
C VAL A 431 1.42 0.04 -3.50
N MET A 432 0.49 0.95 -3.18
CA MET A 432 0.71 1.94 -2.12
C MET A 432 0.81 1.29 -0.73
N ALA A 433 0.07 0.20 -0.49
CA ALA A 433 0.20 -0.59 0.73
C ALA A 433 1.55 -1.33 0.80
N ASP A 434 2.06 -1.81 -0.34
CA ASP A 434 3.39 -2.43 -0.41
C ASP A 434 4.51 -1.44 -0.12
N LEU A 435 4.40 -0.18 -0.58
CA LEU A 435 5.33 0.90 -0.18
C LEU A 435 5.37 1.06 1.34
N LEU A 436 4.20 1.17 1.99
CA LEU A 436 4.09 1.29 3.44
C LEU A 436 4.64 0.05 4.16
N LEU A 437 4.38 -1.14 3.64
CA LEU A 437 4.93 -2.39 4.17
C LEU A 437 6.45 -2.43 4.06
N TRP A 438 7.00 -2.03 2.92
CA TRP A 438 8.44 -2.02 2.65
C TRP A 438 9.18 -1.07 3.59
N GLU A 439 8.65 0.15 3.75
CA GLU A 439 9.17 1.14 4.69
C GLU A 439 9.10 0.64 6.13
N ARG A 440 7.97 0.06 6.55
CA ARG A 440 7.74 -0.27 7.96
C ARG A 440 8.24 -1.65 8.38
N GLY A 441 8.45 -2.55 7.43
CA GLY A 441 8.79 -3.96 7.65
C GLY A 441 7.69 -4.82 8.31
N SER A 442 6.49 -4.25 8.54
CA SER A 442 5.33 -4.94 9.10
C SER A 442 4.01 -4.21 8.85
N GLU A 443 2.93 -4.96 8.71
CA GLU A 443 1.56 -4.44 8.60
C GLU A 443 0.54 -5.32 9.32
N ASN A 444 -0.69 -4.81 9.48
CA ASN A 444 -1.84 -5.61 9.89
C ASN A 444 -2.66 -6.01 8.65
N THR A 445 -2.42 -7.23 8.18
CA THR A 445 -3.06 -7.79 6.97
C THR A 445 -4.57 -7.63 6.92
N ALA A 446 -5.27 -7.86 8.04
CA ALA A 446 -6.72 -7.74 8.08
C ALA A 446 -7.19 -6.30 7.86
N ASN A 447 -6.39 -5.34 8.31
CA ASN A 447 -6.75 -3.92 8.25
C ASN A 447 -6.29 -3.26 6.94
N THR A 448 -5.26 -3.79 6.29
CA THR A 448 -4.72 -3.21 5.06
C THR A 448 -5.15 -3.96 3.81
N ARG A 449 -5.35 -5.30 3.84
CA ARG A 449 -5.51 -6.11 2.62
C ARG A 449 -6.90 -6.71 2.42
N ASN A 450 -7.67 -6.95 3.48
CA ASN A 450 -8.93 -7.69 3.36
C ASN A 450 -9.96 -7.03 2.43
N TYR A 451 -10.07 -5.70 2.44
CA TYR A 451 -10.99 -4.99 1.54
C TYR A 451 -10.54 -5.10 0.08
N MET A 452 -9.23 -5.10 -0.20
CA MET A 452 -8.68 -5.24 -1.55
C MET A 452 -9.01 -6.62 -2.12
N LEU A 453 -8.84 -7.66 -1.29
CA LEU A 453 -9.15 -9.03 -1.69
C LEU A 453 -10.66 -9.21 -1.95
N GLU A 454 -11.53 -8.60 -1.14
CA GLU A 454 -12.97 -8.63 -1.40
C GLU A 454 -13.36 -7.80 -2.63
N ALA A 455 -12.75 -6.64 -2.81
CA ALA A 455 -12.95 -5.80 -3.99
C ALA A 455 -12.58 -6.55 -5.28
N MET A 456 -11.51 -7.34 -5.25
CA MET A 456 -11.11 -8.22 -6.34
C MET A 456 -12.17 -9.30 -6.62
N ASP A 457 -12.72 -9.96 -5.60
CA ASP A 457 -13.80 -10.95 -5.79
C ASP A 457 -15.05 -10.33 -6.45
N LEU A 458 -15.32 -9.05 -6.18
CA LEU A 458 -16.43 -8.31 -6.78
C LEU A 458 -16.07 -7.67 -8.12
N GLY A 459 -14.85 -7.89 -8.63
CA GLY A 459 -14.41 -7.40 -9.93
C GLY A 459 -14.11 -5.90 -9.96
N LEU A 460 -13.77 -5.27 -8.83
CA LEU A 460 -13.41 -3.84 -8.81
C LEU A 460 -11.99 -3.58 -9.33
N GLY A 461 -11.13 -4.60 -9.34
CA GLY A 461 -9.73 -4.49 -9.72
C GLY A 461 -8.90 -5.68 -9.27
N VAL A 462 -7.58 -5.59 -9.43
CA VAL A 462 -6.64 -6.66 -9.09
C VAL A 462 -5.94 -6.38 -7.75
N ALA A 463 -6.09 -7.31 -6.81
CA ALA A 463 -5.28 -7.32 -5.60
C ALA A 463 -4.02 -8.15 -5.83
N GLU A 464 -2.87 -7.61 -5.45
CA GLU A 464 -1.60 -8.34 -5.45
C GLU A 464 -0.71 -7.88 -4.28
N VAL A 465 0.25 -8.71 -3.91
CA VAL A 465 1.34 -8.32 -3.00
C VAL A 465 2.64 -8.45 -3.76
N GLY A 466 3.25 -7.31 -4.07
CA GLY A 466 4.48 -7.24 -4.84
C GLY A 466 5.70 -7.73 -4.06
N THR A 467 6.71 -8.17 -4.79
CA THR A 467 8.02 -8.49 -4.21
C THR A 467 8.91 -7.28 -4.34
N TRP A 468 9.08 -6.56 -3.24
CA TRP A 468 9.98 -5.40 -3.12
C TRP A 468 11.33 -5.83 -2.56
N SER A 469 12.40 -5.49 -3.27
CA SER A 469 13.80 -5.72 -2.87
C SER A 469 14.61 -4.42 -2.96
N GLY A 470 15.80 -4.41 -2.36
CA GLY A 470 16.62 -3.21 -2.22
C GLY A 470 16.89 -2.83 -0.77
N ALA A 471 18.08 -2.27 -0.51
CA ALA A 471 18.46 -1.82 0.82
C ALA A 471 17.74 -0.52 1.19
N SER A 472 17.74 0.44 0.25
CA SER A 472 17.13 1.75 0.35
C SER A 472 16.81 2.31 -1.05
N TYR A 473 15.86 3.24 -1.13
CA TYR A 473 15.61 4.05 -2.31
C TYR A 473 16.86 4.91 -2.64
N PRO A 474 17.22 5.13 -3.92
CA PRO A 474 16.52 4.75 -5.16
C PRO A 474 16.75 3.32 -5.63
N ASN A 475 17.58 2.54 -4.94
CA ASN A 475 17.96 1.18 -5.32
C ASN A 475 16.87 0.17 -4.89
N VAL A 476 15.68 0.33 -5.47
CA VAL A 476 14.51 -0.50 -5.22
C VAL A 476 14.12 -1.24 -6.50
N SER A 477 13.76 -2.51 -6.36
CA SER A 477 13.10 -3.27 -7.41
C SER A 477 11.78 -3.81 -6.86
N ALA A 478 10.70 -3.60 -7.59
CA ALA A 478 9.38 -4.12 -7.24
C ALA A 478 8.81 -4.89 -8.42
N THR A 479 8.33 -6.10 -8.17
CA THR A 479 7.79 -6.99 -9.19
C THR A 479 6.41 -7.49 -8.80
N TYR A 480 5.57 -7.65 -9.81
CA TYR A 480 4.18 -8.07 -9.74
C TYR A 480 3.90 -8.98 -10.94
N ASN A 481 3.01 -9.96 -10.77
CA ASN A 481 2.62 -10.91 -11.82
C ASN A 481 1.43 -10.41 -12.62
N ASN A 482 0.47 -9.76 -11.96
CA ASN A 482 -0.80 -9.34 -12.53
C ASN A 482 -0.94 -7.81 -12.62
N ILE A 483 -0.28 -7.07 -11.74
CA ILE A 483 -0.18 -5.61 -11.82
C ILE A 483 0.95 -5.23 -12.78
N ASP A 484 0.64 -4.43 -13.79
CA ASP A 484 1.65 -3.84 -14.67
C ASP A 484 2.28 -2.64 -13.97
N PHE A 485 3.36 -2.89 -13.23
CA PHE A 485 4.03 -1.89 -12.42
C PHE A 485 5.13 -1.17 -13.21
N VAL A 486 5.05 0.15 -13.26
CA VAL A 486 6.05 1.02 -13.91
C VAL A 486 6.66 1.94 -12.86
N HIS A 487 7.96 1.84 -12.63
CA HIS A 487 8.70 2.77 -11.76
C HIS A 487 9.47 3.78 -12.61
N VAL A 488 9.20 5.05 -12.40
CA VAL A 488 9.91 6.17 -13.02
C VAL A 488 10.65 6.95 -11.95
N ASN A 489 11.98 6.92 -12.00
CA ASN A 489 12.81 7.80 -11.18
C ASN A 489 13.30 8.98 -12.03
N MET A 490 12.77 10.18 -11.77
CA MET A 490 13.11 11.40 -12.53
C MET A 490 14.47 11.99 -12.15
N ASP A 491 15.11 11.50 -11.09
CA ASP A 491 16.46 11.95 -10.71
C ASP A 491 17.55 11.28 -11.55
N VAL A 492 17.22 10.15 -12.18
CA VAL A 492 18.14 9.46 -13.09
C VAL A 492 17.99 10.08 -14.48
N ALA A 493 18.93 10.95 -14.82
CA ALA A 493 18.98 11.55 -16.15
C ALA A 493 19.40 10.52 -17.21
N GLY A 494 18.42 9.97 -17.94
CA GLY A 494 18.67 9.06 -19.07
C GLY A 494 17.52 8.11 -19.33
N THR A 495 17.64 7.30 -20.38
CA THR A 495 16.66 6.29 -20.77
C THR A 495 17.24 4.90 -20.58
N LEU A 496 16.49 4.00 -19.94
CA LEU A 496 16.74 2.57 -19.99
C LEU A 496 15.93 1.98 -21.13
N SER A 497 16.61 1.33 -22.08
CA SER A 497 15.96 0.66 -23.19
C SER A 497 16.82 -0.52 -23.60
N ILE A 498 16.19 -1.65 -23.89
CA ILE A 498 16.86 -2.79 -24.50
C ILE A 498 16.04 -3.36 -25.65
N SER A 499 16.73 -3.97 -26.60
CA SER A 499 16.13 -4.85 -27.60
C SER A 499 16.72 -6.24 -27.49
N VAL A 500 15.91 -7.24 -27.83
CA VAL A 500 16.30 -8.65 -27.80
C VAL A 500 16.05 -9.23 -29.19
N THR A 501 17.09 -9.74 -29.84
CA THR A 501 17.01 -10.26 -31.21
C THR A 501 17.75 -11.60 -31.36
N PRO A 502 17.12 -12.67 -31.89
CA PRO A 502 15.70 -12.77 -32.25
C PRO A 502 14.79 -12.66 -31.00
N ASP A 503 13.48 -12.65 -31.16
CA ASP A 503 12.52 -12.60 -30.04
C ASP A 503 11.93 -13.97 -29.66
N ALA A 504 12.32 -15.04 -30.35
CA ALA A 504 11.84 -16.39 -30.11
C ALA A 504 12.91 -17.47 -30.38
N TRP A 505 12.88 -18.54 -29.57
CA TRP A 505 13.72 -19.73 -29.75
C TRP A 505 12.86 -20.96 -30.11
N SER A 506 13.01 -21.44 -31.33
CA SER A 506 12.34 -22.66 -31.80
C SER A 506 13.13 -23.91 -31.41
N MET A 507 12.90 -24.43 -30.21
CA MET A 507 13.61 -25.61 -29.67
C MET A 507 13.34 -26.91 -30.45
N GLY A 508 12.18 -27.01 -31.12
CA GLY A 508 11.71 -28.27 -31.70
C GLY A 508 11.35 -29.30 -30.62
N GLU A 509 11.41 -30.58 -30.98
CA GLU A 509 11.07 -31.68 -30.07
C GLU A 509 12.22 -31.98 -29.10
N VAL A 510 11.90 -32.02 -27.80
CA VAL A 510 12.81 -32.46 -26.75
C VAL A 510 12.18 -33.65 -26.04
N ALA A 511 12.87 -34.79 -26.05
CA ALA A 511 12.37 -36.02 -25.42
C ALA A 511 12.08 -35.81 -23.92
N PRO A 512 11.11 -36.53 -23.33
CA PRO A 512 10.85 -36.46 -21.90
C PRO A 512 12.10 -36.69 -21.06
N GLY A 513 12.39 -35.79 -20.11
CA GLY A 513 13.61 -35.79 -19.31
C GLY A 513 14.88 -35.37 -20.05
N GLY A 514 14.81 -35.07 -21.35
CA GLY A 514 15.92 -34.57 -22.15
C GLY A 514 16.27 -33.13 -21.84
N VAL A 515 17.52 -32.75 -22.14
CA VAL A 515 18.04 -31.38 -22.01
C VAL A 515 18.54 -30.90 -23.37
N ARG A 516 18.21 -29.66 -23.73
CA ARG A 516 18.64 -28.99 -24.96
C ARG A 516 19.17 -27.60 -24.61
N SER A 517 20.39 -27.29 -25.04
CA SER A 517 20.92 -25.91 -25.01
C SER A 517 20.75 -25.26 -26.38
N SER A 518 20.65 -23.93 -26.42
CA SER A 518 20.70 -23.18 -27.68
C SER A 518 22.02 -23.45 -28.41
N ALA A 519 21.96 -23.51 -29.74
CA ALA A 519 23.15 -23.54 -30.58
C ALA A 519 23.68 -22.10 -30.83
N PRO A 520 24.93 -21.91 -31.29
CA PRO A 520 25.45 -20.57 -31.60
C PRO A 520 24.56 -19.71 -32.51
N ALA A 521 23.92 -20.32 -33.52
CA ALA A 521 23.00 -19.62 -34.42
C ALA A 521 21.62 -19.32 -33.80
N GLU A 522 21.33 -19.87 -32.62
CA GLU A 522 20.09 -19.68 -31.86
C GLU A 522 20.30 -18.75 -30.65
N ALA A 523 21.52 -18.23 -30.46
CA ALA A 523 21.82 -17.28 -29.39
C ALA A 523 21.14 -15.94 -29.66
N PHE A 524 20.66 -15.33 -28.59
CA PHE A 524 20.04 -14.02 -28.60
C PHE A 524 21.11 -12.95 -28.45
N THR A 525 20.86 -11.78 -29.02
CA THR A 525 21.59 -10.55 -28.72
C THR A 525 20.66 -9.67 -27.90
N VAL A 526 21.13 -9.22 -26.75
CA VAL A 526 20.49 -8.17 -25.96
C VAL A 526 21.30 -6.90 -26.14
N SER A 527 20.70 -5.86 -26.72
CA SER A 527 21.34 -4.57 -26.98
C SER A 527 20.84 -3.55 -25.98
N ASN A 528 21.74 -2.77 -25.37
CA ASN A 528 21.35 -1.61 -24.57
C ASN A 528 21.14 -0.40 -25.50
N ASP A 529 19.89 -0.20 -25.89
CA ASP A 529 19.46 0.94 -26.73
C ASP A 529 19.20 2.22 -25.92
N GLY A 530 19.46 2.17 -24.61
CA GLY A 530 19.29 3.29 -23.69
C GLY A 530 20.43 4.31 -23.76
N THR A 531 20.44 5.20 -22.77
CA THR A 531 21.52 6.17 -22.53
C THR A 531 22.21 5.93 -21.19
N LEU A 532 21.80 4.91 -20.44
CA LEU A 532 22.32 4.56 -19.13
C LEU A 532 22.98 3.19 -19.19
N THR A 533 24.12 3.05 -18.53
CA THR A 533 24.70 1.74 -18.20
C THR A 533 23.76 1.05 -17.23
N GLY A 534 23.57 -0.26 -17.41
CA GLY A 534 22.69 -1.01 -16.53
C GLY A 534 22.92 -2.51 -16.51
N THR A 535 22.40 -3.14 -15.47
CA THR A 535 22.49 -4.58 -15.23
C THR A 535 21.21 -5.26 -15.69
N LEU A 536 21.35 -6.34 -16.46
CA LEU A 536 20.24 -7.12 -17.02
C LEU A 536 19.62 -8.03 -15.96
N SER A 537 18.35 -8.39 -16.16
CA SER A 537 17.61 -9.35 -15.32
C SER A 537 16.74 -10.26 -16.19
N MET A 538 16.40 -11.43 -15.65
CA MET A 538 15.49 -12.37 -16.30
C MET A 538 14.40 -12.88 -15.35
N GLN A 539 13.20 -13.12 -15.90
CA GLN A 539 12.10 -13.84 -15.25
C GLN A 539 11.26 -14.62 -16.26
N ILE A 540 10.60 -15.68 -15.79
CA ILE A 540 9.53 -16.37 -16.54
C ILE A 540 8.24 -15.60 -16.35
N THR A 541 7.69 -15.04 -17.43
CA THR A 541 6.41 -14.33 -17.44
C THR A 541 5.25 -15.17 -17.97
N ASN A 542 5.55 -16.22 -18.72
CA ASN A 542 4.55 -17.21 -19.11
C ASN A 542 5.12 -18.62 -18.90
N PRO A 543 4.65 -19.39 -17.91
CA PRO A 543 5.15 -20.73 -17.62
C PRO A 543 4.74 -21.79 -18.66
N GLY A 544 3.89 -21.44 -19.64
CA GLY A 544 3.30 -22.39 -20.57
C GLY A 544 2.03 -23.06 -20.04
N THR A 545 1.33 -23.78 -20.91
CA THR A 545 -0.01 -24.29 -20.61
C THR A 545 0.06 -25.64 -19.91
N GLY A 546 -0.06 -25.61 -18.59
CA GLY A 546 -0.15 -26.81 -17.76
C GLY A 546 1.18 -27.53 -17.56
N TRP A 547 2.29 -26.83 -17.80
CA TRP A 547 3.60 -27.11 -17.24
C TRP A 547 3.93 -26.08 -16.16
N THR A 548 4.86 -26.42 -15.27
CA THR A 548 5.35 -25.53 -14.21
C THR A 548 6.88 -25.45 -14.28
N PRO A 549 7.49 -24.26 -14.19
CA PRO A 549 8.94 -24.16 -14.04
C PRO A 549 9.38 -24.66 -12.67
N GLY A 550 10.54 -25.31 -12.59
CA GLY A 550 11.10 -25.81 -11.34
C GLY A 550 12.62 -25.85 -11.34
N ALA A 551 13.19 -26.07 -10.16
CA ALA A 551 14.64 -26.24 -9.97
C ALA A 551 15.18 -27.59 -10.47
N SER A 552 14.29 -28.54 -10.77
CA SER A 552 14.61 -29.87 -11.30
C SER A 552 13.48 -30.39 -12.18
N GLN A 553 13.80 -31.25 -13.16
CA GLN A 553 12.81 -31.82 -14.06
C GLN A 553 11.88 -32.79 -13.32
N GLY A 554 10.59 -32.74 -13.63
CA GLY A 554 9.56 -33.54 -12.98
C GLY A 554 8.37 -33.81 -13.88
N VAL A 555 7.31 -34.41 -13.33
CA VAL A 555 6.04 -34.62 -14.04
C VAL A 555 5.38 -33.26 -14.27
N GLU A 556 5.14 -32.89 -15.53
CA GLU A 556 4.69 -31.55 -15.94
C GLU A 556 5.61 -30.41 -15.44
N THR A 557 6.84 -30.70 -15.00
CA THR A 557 7.78 -29.69 -14.47
C THR A 557 9.02 -29.61 -15.35
N TYR A 558 9.27 -28.45 -15.95
CA TYR A 558 10.46 -28.19 -16.75
C TYR A 558 11.47 -27.34 -15.99
N VAL A 559 12.72 -27.33 -16.48
CA VAL A 559 13.77 -26.42 -16.00
C VAL A 559 14.16 -25.54 -17.17
N LEU A 560 14.20 -24.23 -16.98
CA LEU A 560 14.74 -23.29 -17.96
C LEU A 560 15.87 -22.51 -17.30
N ARG A 561 17.04 -22.53 -17.94
CA ARG A 561 18.19 -21.73 -17.54
C ARG A 561 18.52 -20.71 -18.61
N GLY A 562 19.01 -19.55 -18.19
CA GLY A 562 19.45 -18.47 -19.06
C GLY A 562 20.82 -17.99 -18.62
N LEU A 563 21.69 -17.67 -19.57
CA LEU A 563 23.03 -17.20 -19.27
C LEU A 563 23.49 -16.15 -20.28
N PHE A 564 23.98 -15.04 -19.75
CA PHE A 564 24.60 -13.94 -20.48
C PHE A 564 26.10 -14.20 -20.67
N CYS A 565 26.63 -13.91 -21.84
CA CYS A 565 28.05 -14.06 -22.17
C CYS A 565 28.48 -13.12 -23.30
N GLY A 566 29.78 -13.04 -23.58
CA GLY A 566 30.27 -12.24 -24.70
C GLY A 566 30.04 -12.91 -26.06
N ASP A 567 30.25 -12.14 -27.13
CA ASP A 567 30.03 -12.59 -28.51
C ASP A 567 30.84 -13.82 -28.93
N ALA A 568 32.04 -14.01 -28.36
CA ALA A 568 32.94 -15.11 -28.69
C ALA A 568 32.77 -16.35 -27.80
N ASP A 569 31.92 -16.27 -26.77
CA ASP A 569 31.78 -17.30 -25.75
C ASP A 569 30.80 -18.42 -26.17
N ASP A 570 31.04 -19.63 -25.64
CA ASP A 570 30.12 -20.77 -25.74
C ASP A 570 29.72 -21.24 -24.32
N PRO A 571 28.55 -20.82 -23.82
CA PRO A 571 28.17 -21.06 -22.43
C PRO A 571 27.60 -22.46 -22.19
N ARG A 572 27.56 -23.35 -23.19
CA ARG A 572 26.87 -24.65 -23.08
C ARG A 572 27.40 -25.55 -21.95
N ALA A 573 28.67 -25.39 -21.57
CA ALA A 573 29.30 -26.12 -20.46
C ALA A 573 29.19 -25.42 -19.09
N TYR A 574 28.64 -24.20 -19.04
CA TYR A 574 28.72 -23.30 -17.89
C TYR A 574 27.39 -23.06 -17.17
N PHE A 575 26.27 -23.62 -17.68
CA PHE A 575 24.98 -23.57 -17.01
C PHE A 575 25.01 -24.28 -15.64
N VAL A 576 24.65 -23.55 -14.58
CA VAL A 576 24.61 -24.04 -13.20
C VAL A 576 23.20 -23.93 -12.58
N SER A 577 23.07 -24.27 -11.30
CA SER A 577 21.79 -24.15 -10.57
C SER A 577 21.32 -22.71 -10.43
N ASP A 578 22.25 -21.77 -10.34
CA ASP A 578 21.97 -20.35 -10.10
C ASP A 578 21.43 -19.67 -11.37
N ASP A 579 21.56 -20.32 -12.53
CA ASP A 579 21.02 -19.83 -13.80
C ASP A 579 19.56 -20.25 -14.04
N VAL A 580 18.93 -20.97 -13.11
CA VAL A 580 17.54 -21.42 -13.26
C VAL A 580 16.60 -20.23 -13.12
N LEU A 581 15.82 -19.96 -14.18
CA LEU A 581 14.82 -18.89 -14.16
C LEU A 581 13.64 -19.27 -13.26
N SER A 582 13.05 -18.26 -12.63
CA SER A 582 11.83 -18.36 -11.83
C SER A 582 10.83 -17.29 -12.25
N ALA A 583 9.66 -17.27 -11.61
CA ALA A 583 8.68 -16.18 -11.79
C ALA A 583 9.14 -14.85 -11.16
N THR A 584 10.21 -14.84 -10.36
CA THR A 584 10.79 -13.63 -9.77
C THR A 584 11.93 -13.10 -10.63
N ALA A 585 11.86 -11.82 -11.03
CA ALA A 585 12.97 -11.13 -11.67
C ALA A 585 14.22 -11.18 -10.81
N THR A 586 15.30 -11.67 -11.40
CA THR A 586 16.60 -11.77 -10.74
C THR A 586 17.62 -11.01 -11.60
N LEU A 587 18.34 -10.09 -10.98
CA LEU A 587 19.46 -9.37 -11.62
C LEU A 587 20.60 -10.35 -11.91
N SER A 588 21.29 -10.14 -13.03
CA SER A 588 22.50 -10.88 -13.32
C SER A 588 23.61 -10.46 -12.36
N THR A 589 24.51 -11.41 -12.12
CA THR A 589 25.76 -11.22 -11.38
C THR A 589 26.82 -12.10 -12.04
N PRO A 590 28.11 -11.99 -11.68
CA PRO A 590 29.14 -12.88 -12.20
C PRO A 590 28.92 -14.38 -11.94
N SER A 591 27.92 -14.75 -11.13
CA SER A 591 27.56 -16.14 -10.80
C SER A 591 26.07 -16.48 -11.00
N VAL A 592 25.22 -15.51 -11.33
CA VAL A 592 23.78 -15.68 -11.54
C VAL A 592 23.46 -15.16 -12.92
N PHE A 593 23.02 -16.04 -13.82
CA PHE A 593 22.88 -15.73 -15.24
C PHE A 593 24.18 -15.27 -15.92
N GLY A 594 25.32 -15.54 -15.28
CA GLY A 594 26.64 -15.10 -15.70
C GLY A 594 27.70 -16.04 -15.12
N ASN A 595 28.91 -15.99 -15.67
CA ASN A 595 29.99 -16.86 -15.23
C ASN A 595 31.35 -16.17 -15.36
N ALA A 596 32.14 -16.17 -14.29
CA ALA A 596 33.48 -15.56 -14.27
C ALA A 596 34.49 -16.14 -15.28
N ALA A 597 34.19 -17.29 -15.89
CA ALA A 597 34.99 -17.87 -16.97
C ALA A 597 34.63 -17.33 -18.37
N LEU A 598 33.57 -16.54 -18.49
CA LEU A 598 33.09 -15.92 -19.72
C LEU A 598 33.41 -14.42 -19.69
N THR A 599 33.42 -13.76 -20.85
CA THR A 599 33.93 -12.38 -20.95
C THR A 599 32.91 -11.32 -20.53
N GLU A 600 31.62 -11.65 -20.52
CA GLU A 600 30.51 -10.78 -20.10
C GLU A 600 29.49 -11.61 -19.31
N ASP A 601 28.62 -10.94 -18.55
CA ASP A 601 27.66 -11.58 -17.63
C ASP A 601 26.34 -10.79 -17.51
N GLY A 602 26.12 -9.83 -18.42
CA GLY A 602 24.96 -8.95 -18.39
C GLY A 602 24.98 -7.91 -17.25
N VAL A 603 26.07 -7.81 -16.48
CA VAL A 603 26.28 -6.76 -15.49
C VAL A 603 26.89 -5.53 -16.16
N SER A 604 26.42 -4.34 -15.77
CA SER A 604 26.99 -3.07 -16.22
C SER A 604 27.12 -2.92 -17.74
N VAL A 605 26.08 -3.29 -18.49
CA VAL A 605 26.05 -3.19 -19.95
C VAL A 605 25.99 -1.72 -20.39
N PRO A 606 27.02 -1.16 -21.04
CA PRO A 606 27.03 0.24 -21.44
C PRO A 606 26.02 0.55 -22.58
N PRO A 607 25.60 1.82 -22.74
CA PRO A 607 24.79 2.24 -23.88
C PRO A 607 25.45 1.90 -25.22
N GLY A 608 24.68 1.29 -26.13
CA GLY A 608 25.13 0.88 -27.46
C GLY A 608 25.88 -0.45 -27.51
N GLU A 609 26.12 -1.10 -26.36
CA GLU A 609 26.79 -2.40 -26.30
C GLU A 609 25.80 -3.56 -26.33
N ASN A 610 26.32 -4.73 -26.70
CA ASN A 610 25.57 -5.97 -26.85
C ASN A 610 26.10 -7.03 -25.90
N VAL A 611 25.20 -7.87 -25.38
CA VAL A 611 25.54 -9.11 -24.67
C VAL A 611 24.79 -10.28 -25.30
N LYS A 612 25.42 -11.45 -25.38
CA LYS A 612 24.73 -12.66 -25.85
C LYS A 612 23.93 -13.31 -24.74
N LEU A 613 22.74 -13.78 -25.07
CA LEU A 613 21.87 -14.53 -24.17
C LEU A 613 21.62 -15.93 -24.74
N TRP A 614 21.89 -16.94 -23.91
CA TRP A 614 21.72 -18.34 -24.23
C TRP A 614 20.73 -19.00 -23.27
N PHE A 615 20.06 -20.05 -23.75
CA PHE A 615 19.12 -20.81 -22.94
C PHE A 615 19.48 -22.29 -22.90
N GLN A 616 19.16 -22.94 -21.77
CA GLN A 616 19.14 -24.40 -21.64
C GLN A 616 17.79 -24.84 -21.08
N PHE A 617 17.10 -25.69 -21.84
CA PHE A 617 15.79 -26.23 -21.49
C PHE A 617 15.91 -27.71 -21.08
N GLY A 618 15.39 -28.05 -19.92
CA GLY A 618 15.17 -29.42 -19.46
C GLY A 618 13.68 -29.76 -19.51
N ALA A 619 13.30 -30.69 -20.37
CA ALA A 619 11.90 -31.10 -20.57
C ALA A 619 11.33 -31.82 -19.33
N PRO A 620 10.00 -31.79 -19.11
CA PRO A 620 9.37 -32.62 -18.09
C PRO A 620 9.74 -34.09 -18.27
N THR A 621 9.95 -34.81 -17.16
CA THR A 621 10.24 -36.26 -17.21
C THR A 621 9.04 -37.07 -17.71
N ARG A 622 7.84 -36.49 -17.59
CA ARG A 622 6.61 -37.00 -18.18
C ARG A 622 5.63 -35.84 -18.38
N THR A 623 4.87 -35.88 -19.47
CA THR A 623 3.80 -34.93 -19.73
C THR A 623 2.62 -35.60 -20.41
N SER A 624 1.43 -35.11 -20.12
CA SER A 624 0.16 -35.43 -20.78
C SER A 624 -0.13 -34.48 -21.96
N ARG A 625 0.71 -33.47 -22.17
CA ARG A 625 0.53 -32.48 -23.23
C ARG A 625 0.95 -33.07 -24.58
N ALA A 626 0.01 -33.08 -25.52
CA ALA A 626 0.23 -33.51 -26.90
C ALA A 626 0.38 -32.32 -27.86
N THR A 627 0.27 -31.08 -27.37
CA THR A 627 0.38 -29.84 -28.15
C THR A 627 1.67 -29.10 -27.81
N PRO A 628 2.25 -28.35 -28.78
CA PRO A 628 3.39 -27.47 -28.53
C PRO A 628 3.14 -26.52 -27.36
N GLN A 629 4.20 -26.22 -26.60
CA GLN A 629 4.17 -25.30 -25.47
C GLN A 629 4.98 -24.05 -25.79
N ASN A 630 4.47 -22.90 -25.39
CA ASN A 630 5.17 -21.62 -25.46
C ASN A 630 5.46 -21.14 -24.04
N MET A 631 6.70 -20.73 -23.78
CA MET A 631 7.12 -20.15 -22.51
C MET A 631 7.60 -18.72 -22.78
N GLY A 632 7.22 -17.80 -21.92
CA GLY A 632 7.60 -16.39 -22.00
C GLY A 632 8.69 -16.08 -20.99
N VAL A 633 9.73 -15.42 -21.46
CA VAL A 633 10.81 -14.86 -20.63
C VAL A 633 10.83 -13.36 -20.86
N THR A 634 10.88 -12.59 -19.78
CA THR A 634 11.13 -11.15 -19.84
C THR A 634 12.57 -10.89 -19.44
N VAL A 635 13.29 -10.19 -20.32
CA VAL A 635 14.58 -9.57 -20.03
C VAL A 635 14.30 -8.10 -19.73
N ALA A 636 14.93 -7.55 -18.69
CA ALA A 636 14.84 -6.13 -18.35
C ALA A 636 16.21 -5.59 -17.94
N ILE A 637 16.42 -4.29 -18.06
CA ILE A 637 17.64 -3.60 -17.61
C ILE A 637 17.29 -2.68 -16.42
N GLN A 638 18.17 -2.65 -15.43
CA GLN A 638 18.11 -1.70 -14.31
C GLN A 638 19.35 -0.80 -14.37
N PRO A 639 19.26 0.49 -14.02
CA PRO A 639 20.44 1.35 -14.02
C PRO A 639 21.38 0.91 -12.90
N ASP A 640 22.69 1.00 -13.16
CA ASP A 640 23.73 0.66 -12.18
C ASP A 640 23.83 1.64 -10.99
#